data_AF-A0A2U8E7N6-F1
#
_entry.id   AF-A0A2U8E7N6-F1
#
_cell.length_a   1.000
_cell.length_b   1.000
_cell.length_c   1.000
_cell.angle_alpha   90.00
_cell.angle_beta   90.00
_cell.angle_gamma   90.00
#
_symmetry.space_group_name_H-M   'P 1'
#
loop_
_entity.id
_entity.type
_entity.pdbx_description
1 polymer ?
#
loop_
_entity_poly.entity_id
_entity_poly.type
_entity_poly.pdbx_seq_one_letter_code
_entity_poly.pdbx_strand_id
1 'polypeptide(L)'
;MHMLKSPAAGLAMLAFACVALATSTQPVRAAEATLLVEPETFIALDSWQRVRDHIQSGNQPGTAFAGVNITQPGSYHVWTRTQNFINNQSGKRRLLIKIDGERAARESGAHTADGWAWEHVGEMKLDAGLRMIEIVDTARNYGRLEAILLTTTAIDPNTRPRNSFNSVRTPVVQPGRVFTAHAPQPSAPDANSRTLAELKNKTATIVFRATQTAGGENRVWREVRCKNAKGQPLTIDAGAEPLFLLSSEKNTASFNAFYPVWKTDAQVDWRLGGHVMRRAADLRDPYVAGAIARFDPVSARQLANGKVEVTYQSDSGAPGTPATIRAIWSLPADGFAARVEVSHEVGKDAWYSFAFSCGQSVPREEVAAVMLPPVYQFRRIPEGPEMITSSITPHPYALIEAKARAESPAITRGIVAAPDFLDTAWPGRTNARFGFTLLAPNGEAQPWSFSPILGADGSQLKRGDTLRAAWHVVMAPQSWEQVMRDADTRLYGVTDYREPVTTSITDQALNIIDLIADDKAGGWDARLKGPENIESPSTVTHAAPLIYLSSALLTKDEDFYWKRALPTIEYLLSRPSAHFATKPKNNSYVTTNSSRIGFRNLFYGSVVWQGVDDLTRRLNPWLDSYIRDAENRPFKPANSGTETDWSGWLALYRQKPDAALLKRIQANADGWITRAFETNPNLASPIGIQPFYNVSYYPCWWDLLDLHELTGEQRYVDAARRGAAHTIAGLWVAPQPAGGNTTLYPNNKYVCNHTIWWKGDASYRLGWPDGLKPHARATVTFDLPEKQVPAWVVSPVGLGLEQPTTYFNACTNGMSNIMLSVWAANLLRLYGETGDEYYRTFARNTIIGRGANYPGYYLSGFTDIMQNADYPRTGPDITSFYWHHAPVHLAMLVDYLVTDADVRTKGAIRFPYSKQQGYVWFTSRIYGGRPGRVFDDAECRLWLDREKFRVDNPKLDYFGARGKTKFHLVILNQARGAETAAVTIDRNAIGIPIGKKPFLRIIGNPNAKTKPRLTANKQGQYTVTLPARGIAVITFDANEEAAPAIPALQTKPVTTKLEKPWGEMRAFRIRSPFGRDSLYVALAAQPPAGSIATIEIETDGAAPVTQTLDAFPYEFSLPGIAMDKSVRFRLELTAPGQPTTTTRWFVMD
;
A
#
# COMPACT_ATOMS: atom_id res chain seq x y z
N MET A 1 -10.40 -57.58 16.08
CA MET A 1 -9.91 -58.55 17.10
C MET A 1 -8.64 -57.95 17.70
N HIS A 2 -8.47 -57.55 18.96
CA HIS A 2 -9.20 -57.58 20.24
C HIS A 2 -8.91 -56.22 20.90
N MET A 3 -9.88 -55.35 21.20
CA MET A 3 -10.60 -55.19 22.49
C MET A 3 -9.80 -55.44 23.77
N LEU A 4 -9.78 -54.44 24.66
CA LEU A 4 -10.28 -54.44 26.07
C LEU A 4 -9.69 -53.18 26.76
N LYS A 5 -10.46 -52.12 27.03
CA LYS A 5 -11.42 -51.88 28.14
C LYS A 5 -10.85 -50.88 29.17
N SER A 6 -11.47 -49.69 29.19
CA SER A 6 -11.75 -48.85 30.37
C SER A 6 -12.68 -49.64 31.36
N PRO A 7 -13.06 -49.22 32.60
CA PRO A 7 -13.12 -47.83 33.12
C PRO A 7 -12.97 -47.59 34.66
N ALA A 8 -13.11 -46.31 35.05
CA ALA A 8 -13.80 -45.78 36.26
C ALA A 8 -13.23 -46.09 37.66
N ALA A 9 -13.45 -45.32 38.74
CA ALA A 9 -13.90 -43.94 39.03
C ALA A 9 -13.92 -43.81 40.58
N GLY A 10 -13.67 -42.61 41.13
CA GLY A 10 -14.01 -42.21 42.50
C GLY A 10 -13.17 -42.81 43.65
N LEU A 11 -13.15 -42.26 44.86
CA LEU A 11 -13.44 -40.92 45.39
C LEU A 11 -12.86 -40.91 46.83
N ALA A 12 -12.57 -39.73 47.39
CA ALA A 12 -12.38 -39.46 48.84
C ALA A 12 -11.13 -40.06 49.53
N MET A 13 -10.60 -39.56 50.64
CA MET A 13 -10.41 -38.23 51.26
C MET A 13 -9.65 -38.53 52.57
N LEU A 14 -8.82 -37.58 53.02
CA LEU A 14 -8.36 -37.36 54.40
C LEU A 14 -7.21 -38.17 55.05
N ALA A 15 -6.20 -37.36 55.40
CA ALA A 15 -5.67 -37.14 56.76
C ALA A 15 -4.39 -37.88 57.20
N PHE A 16 -3.33 -37.08 57.26
CA PHE A 16 -2.29 -36.97 58.30
C PHE A 16 -1.80 -38.24 59.02
N ALA A 17 -0.53 -38.58 58.79
CA ALA A 17 0.40 -38.95 59.85
C ALA A 17 1.85 -38.67 59.41
N CYS A 18 2.54 -37.84 60.19
CA CYS A 18 3.98 -37.60 60.09
C CYS A 18 4.77 -38.88 60.43
N VAL A 19 5.74 -39.24 59.59
CA VAL A 19 6.95 -39.97 60.01
C VAL A 19 8.15 -39.25 59.41
N ALA A 20 9.01 -38.78 60.30
CA ALA A 20 10.28 -38.17 59.98
C ALA A 20 11.23 -39.20 59.34
N LEU A 21 11.75 -38.89 58.16
CA LEU A 21 12.97 -39.47 57.63
C LEU A 21 13.90 -38.32 57.27
N ALA A 22 14.91 -38.13 58.12
CA ALA A 22 16.07 -37.32 57.82
C ALA A 22 16.72 -37.87 56.55
N THR A 23 16.67 -37.09 55.47
CA THR A 23 17.51 -37.28 54.29
C THR A 23 18.26 -36.00 54.04
N SER A 24 19.56 -36.20 53.80
CA SER A 24 20.59 -35.18 53.65
C SER A 24 20.18 -34.07 52.69
N THR A 25 20.30 -32.84 53.16
CA THR A 25 20.29 -31.64 52.32
C THR A 25 21.52 -31.65 51.41
N GLN A 26 21.38 -32.18 50.20
CA GLN A 26 22.19 -31.70 49.09
C GLN A 26 21.61 -30.36 48.62
N PRO A 27 22.42 -29.29 48.47
CA PRO A 27 21.94 -28.08 47.85
C PRO A 27 21.61 -28.42 46.39
N VAL A 28 20.33 -28.31 46.02
CA VAL A 28 19.90 -28.28 44.63
C VAL A 28 20.65 -27.10 43.99
N ARG A 29 21.60 -27.40 43.11
CA ARG A 29 22.27 -26.39 42.28
C ARG A 29 21.15 -25.71 41.47
N ALA A 30 20.89 -24.44 41.73
CA ALA A 30 19.94 -23.66 40.92
C ALA A 30 20.37 -23.80 39.45
N ALA A 31 19.46 -24.25 38.59
CA ALA A 31 19.79 -24.37 37.18
C ALA A 31 20.04 -22.96 36.61
N GLU A 32 20.99 -22.86 35.68
CA GLU A 32 21.29 -21.59 35.02
C GLU A 32 20.06 -21.12 34.24
N ALA A 33 19.58 -19.91 34.53
CA ALA A 33 18.42 -19.31 33.89
C ALA A 33 18.83 -17.97 33.27
N THR A 34 18.63 -17.85 31.95
CA THR A 34 18.83 -16.61 31.20
C THR A 34 17.55 -16.30 30.44
N LEU A 35 17.06 -15.07 30.54
CA LEU A 35 15.83 -14.59 29.93
C LEU A 35 16.13 -13.27 29.20
N LEU A 36 15.74 -13.18 27.94
CA LEU A 36 15.83 -11.97 27.13
C LEU A 36 14.43 -11.37 26.95
N VAL A 37 14.21 -10.18 27.52
CA VAL A 37 12.98 -9.40 27.40
C VAL A 37 13.20 -8.25 26.42
N GLU A 38 12.25 -8.06 25.52
CA GLU A 38 12.30 -7.09 24.43
C GLU A 38 11.21 -6.02 24.63
N PRO A 39 11.56 -4.82 25.13
CA PRO A 39 10.60 -3.78 25.51
C PRO A 39 9.73 -3.25 24.37
N GLU A 40 10.16 -3.36 23.12
CA GLU A 40 9.36 -3.00 21.95
C GLU A 40 8.10 -3.85 21.81
N THR A 41 8.03 -4.99 22.51
CA THR A 41 6.83 -5.82 22.59
C THR A 41 5.80 -5.32 23.61
N PHE A 42 6.14 -4.38 24.50
CA PHE A 42 5.23 -3.92 25.56
C PHE A 42 4.06 -3.13 24.98
N ILE A 43 2.84 -3.34 25.48
CA ILE A 43 1.66 -2.54 25.10
C ILE A 43 1.48 -1.29 25.97
N ALA A 44 1.88 -1.35 27.24
CA ALA A 44 1.82 -0.20 28.13
C ALA A 44 3.14 0.58 28.04
N LEU A 45 3.19 1.54 27.11
CA LEU A 45 4.37 2.33 26.81
C LEU A 45 4.36 3.72 27.44
N ASP A 46 3.20 4.27 27.81
CA ASP A 46 3.09 5.62 28.36
C ASP A 46 3.75 6.66 27.41
N SER A 47 4.71 7.47 27.87
CA SER A 47 5.45 8.42 27.01
C SER A 47 6.50 7.78 26.08
N TRP A 48 6.66 6.46 26.11
CA TRP A 48 7.55 5.71 25.23
C TRP A 48 6.86 5.37 23.91
N GLN A 49 7.65 5.23 22.84
CA GLN A 49 7.17 4.83 21.52
C GLN A 49 8.02 3.70 20.94
N ARG A 50 7.40 2.78 20.21
CA ARG A 50 8.11 1.72 19.47
C ARG A 50 8.82 2.33 18.28
N VAL A 51 10.12 2.07 18.15
CA VAL A 51 10.96 2.48 17.03
C VAL A 51 11.66 1.22 16.51
N ARG A 52 11.05 0.55 15.53
CA ARG A 52 11.52 -0.71 14.92
C ARG A 52 11.76 -1.83 15.95
N ASP A 53 12.96 -1.91 16.51
CA ASP A 53 13.51 -2.96 17.37
C ASP A 53 13.78 -2.50 18.81
N HIS A 54 13.35 -1.29 19.17
CA HIS A 54 13.52 -0.75 20.52
C HIS A 54 12.36 0.18 20.88
N ILE A 55 12.33 0.61 22.14
CA ILE A 55 11.49 1.74 22.56
C ILE A 55 12.33 3.00 22.74
N GLN A 56 11.75 4.15 22.43
CA GLN A 56 12.34 5.47 22.63
C GLN A 56 11.43 6.33 23.51
N SER A 57 11.99 7.04 24.49
CA SER A 57 11.20 7.94 25.34
C SER A 57 10.84 9.27 24.64
N GLY A 58 9.70 9.85 25.02
CA GLY A 58 9.11 11.05 24.41
C GLY A 58 9.54 12.39 25.00
N ASN A 59 10.63 12.45 25.79
CA ASN A 59 11.05 13.67 26.53
C ASN A 59 9.92 14.22 27.43
N GLN A 60 9.18 13.31 28.06
CA GLN A 60 8.10 13.55 29.01
C GLN A 60 8.22 12.46 30.09
N PRO A 61 7.84 12.72 31.36
CA PRO A 61 7.76 11.66 32.36
C PRO A 61 6.92 10.50 31.83
N GLY A 62 7.41 9.27 31.96
CA GLY A 62 6.61 8.10 31.62
C GLY A 62 7.27 6.78 32.00
N THR A 63 6.42 5.78 32.22
CA THR A 63 6.83 4.44 32.63
C THR A 63 6.24 3.39 31.70
N ALA A 64 7.08 2.75 30.89
CA ALA A 64 6.67 1.55 30.15
C ALA A 64 6.72 0.33 31.08
N PHE A 65 5.79 -0.61 30.97
CA PHE A 65 5.79 -1.80 31.82
C PHE A 65 5.13 -3.02 31.20
N ALA A 66 5.58 -4.20 31.63
CA ALA A 66 4.99 -5.50 31.30
C ALA A 66 5.36 -6.54 32.35
N GLY A 67 4.72 -7.71 32.29
CA GLY A 67 5.08 -8.85 33.11
C GLY A 67 6.08 -9.78 32.43
N VAL A 68 6.91 -10.44 33.21
CA VAL A 68 7.76 -11.56 32.79
C VAL A 68 7.53 -12.72 33.74
N ASN A 69 7.39 -13.94 33.21
CA ASN A 69 7.31 -15.13 34.05
C ASN A 69 8.73 -15.59 34.38
N ILE A 70 9.12 -15.45 35.64
CA ILE A 70 10.35 -16.03 36.18
C ILE A 70 10.07 -17.50 36.50
N THR A 71 10.79 -18.40 35.83
CA THR A 71 10.57 -19.85 35.97
C THR A 71 11.26 -20.45 37.18
N GLN A 72 12.36 -19.83 37.63
CA GLN A 72 13.15 -20.29 38.77
C GLN A 72 13.50 -19.13 39.69
N PRO A 73 13.27 -19.25 41.02
CA PRO A 73 13.68 -18.22 41.96
C PRO A 73 15.22 -18.15 42.01
N GLY A 74 15.80 -16.96 42.14
CA GLY A 74 17.25 -16.80 42.17
C GLY A 74 17.73 -15.36 42.23
N SER A 75 19.04 -15.17 42.33
CA SER A 75 19.69 -13.87 42.13
C SER A 75 19.99 -13.70 40.65
N TYR A 76 19.40 -12.69 40.02
CA TYR A 76 19.56 -12.39 38.60
C TYR A 76 20.39 -11.12 38.44
N HIS A 77 21.45 -11.22 37.63
CA HIS A 77 22.09 -10.07 37.02
C HIS A 77 21.13 -9.44 36.03
N VAL A 78 20.92 -8.12 36.16
CA VAL A 78 20.07 -7.32 35.29
C VAL A 78 20.96 -6.52 34.37
N TRP A 79 20.85 -6.81 33.07
CA TRP A 79 21.56 -6.09 32.02
C TRP A 79 20.56 -5.38 31.11
N THR A 80 20.93 -4.20 30.63
CA THR A 80 20.12 -3.43 29.68
C THR A 80 20.94 -3.03 28.47
N ARG A 81 20.38 -3.14 27.26
CA ARG A 81 21.02 -2.67 26.03
C ARG A 81 20.46 -1.33 25.60
N THR A 82 21.25 -0.27 25.77
CA THR A 82 20.86 1.11 25.44
C THR A 82 21.72 1.70 24.33
N GLN A 83 21.25 2.78 23.70
CA GLN A 83 21.97 3.48 22.63
C GLN A 83 22.53 4.81 23.13
N ASN A 84 23.81 5.04 22.83
CA ASN A 84 24.49 6.31 23.09
C ASN A 84 25.03 6.93 21.79
N PHE A 85 25.18 8.26 21.80
CA PHE A 85 25.72 9.04 20.68
C PHE A 85 26.88 9.88 21.19
N ILE A 86 28.10 9.51 20.81
CA ILE A 86 29.31 10.09 21.41
C ILE A 86 29.41 11.61 21.20
N ASN A 87 28.97 12.09 20.03
CA ASN A 87 29.01 13.50 19.64
C ASN A 87 27.74 14.29 20.02
N ASN A 88 26.79 13.69 20.73
CA ASN A 88 25.53 14.34 21.09
C ASN A 88 25.09 13.92 22.49
N GLN A 89 25.47 14.69 23.51
CA GLN A 89 25.06 14.47 24.91
C GLN A 89 25.34 13.04 25.40
N SER A 90 26.59 12.59 25.25
CA SER A 90 27.03 11.24 25.62
C SER A 90 26.74 10.93 27.10
N GLY A 91 26.18 9.74 27.38
CA GLY A 91 25.87 9.27 28.74
C GLY A 91 24.74 10.01 29.46
N LYS A 92 23.94 10.82 28.75
CA LYS A 92 22.85 11.64 29.33
C LYS A 92 21.44 11.08 29.10
N ARG A 93 21.30 9.97 28.37
CA ARG A 93 19.99 9.40 28.00
C ARG A 93 19.58 8.32 28.99
N ARG A 94 19.41 8.71 30.26
CA ARG A 94 19.24 7.77 31.37
C ARG A 94 17.82 7.23 31.49
N LEU A 95 17.74 5.98 31.94
CA LEU A 95 16.49 5.31 32.30
C LEU A 95 16.74 4.38 33.49
N LEU A 96 15.67 4.07 34.23
CA LEU A 96 15.71 3.20 35.38
C LEU A 96 14.84 1.97 35.16
N ILE A 97 15.41 0.78 35.40
CA ILE A 97 14.64 -0.46 35.49
C ILE A 97 14.15 -0.65 36.92
N LYS A 98 12.88 -1.05 37.05
CA LYS A 98 12.37 -1.63 38.30
C LYS A 98 11.78 -3.01 38.05
N ILE A 99 11.90 -3.91 39.03
CA ILE A 99 11.20 -5.20 39.02
C ILE A 99 10.38 -5.30 40.31
N ASP A 100 9.07 -5.52 40.18
CA ASP A 100 8.10 -5.49 41.30
C ASP A 100 8.21 -4.21 42.17
N GLY A 101 8.54 -3.08 41.54
CA GLY A 101 8.76 -1.79 42.19
C GLY A 101 10.16 -1.60 42.80
N GLU A 102 10.98 -2.65 42.92
CA GLU A 102 12.37 -2.56 43.37
C GLU A 102 13.25 -1.94 42.28
N ARG A 103 14.01 -0.90 42.63
CA ARG A 103 14.86 -0.16 41.68
C ARG A 103 16.16 -0.91 41.42
N ALA A 104 16.59 -0.95 40.16
CA ALA A 104 17.96 -1.37 39.84
C ALA A 104 18.99 -0.46 40.53
N ALA A 105 20.13 -1.04 40.90
CA ALA A 105 21.19 -0.34 41.63
C ALA A 105 21.76 0.86 40.87
N ARG A 106 21.66 0.84 39.54
CA ARG A 106 22.13 1.91 38.64
C ARG A 106 21.10 2.19 37.55
N GLU A 107 21.13 3.41 37.02
CA GLU A 107 20.43 3.75 35.78
C GLU A 107 21.21 3.28 34.55
N SER A 108 20.49 2.83 33.53
CA SER A 108 21.04 2.57 32.19
C SER A 108 21.31 3.88 31.43
N GLY A 109 21.93 3.79 30.25
CA GLY A 109 22.26 4.91 29.37
C GLY A 109 23.43 5.76 29.85
N ALA A 110 24.28 5.20 30.73
CA ALA A 110 25.46 5.83 31.30
C ALA A 110 26.71 5.69 30.41
N HIS A 111 26.76 4.60 29.65
CA HIS A 111 27.94 4.21 28.90
C HIS A 111 28.38 5.26 27.88
N THR A 112 29.68 5.28 27.60
CA THR A 112 30.30 6.24 26.68
C THR A 112 30.61 5.66 25.31
N ALA A 113 30.37 4.36 25.10
CA ALA A 113 30.50 3.73 23.78
C ALA A 113 29.51 4.35 22.78
N ASP A 114 29.91 4.51 21.51
CA ASP A 114 29.01 4.98 20.45
C ASP A 114 28.13 3.82 19.95
N GLY A 115 26.85 4.08 19.74
CA GLY A 115 25.88 3.05 19.36
C GLY A 115 25.35 2.26 20.56
N TRP A 116 25.04 0.98 20.34
CA TRP A 116 24.36 0.13 21.31
C TRP A 116 25.34 -0.67 22.18
N ALA A 117 25.18 -0.63 23.50
CA ALA A 117 25.99 -1.43 24.44
C ALA A 117 25.15 -2.01 25.58
N TRP A 118 25.62 -3.12 26.16
CA TRP A 118 25.02 -3.69 27.36
C TRP A 118 25.63 -3.09 28.62
N GLU A 119 24.78 -2.72 29.57
CA GLU A 119 25.16 -2.21 30.89
C GLU A 119 24.60 -3.10 31.99
N HIS A 120 25.45 -3.52 32.92
CA HIS A 120 25.04 -4.21 34.13
C HIS A 120 24.49 -3.18 35.13
N VAL A 121 23.18 -3.21 35.34
CA VAL A 121 22.48 -2.22 36.18
C VAL A 121 22.25 -2.67 37.61
N GLY A 122 22.55 -3.94 37.92
CA GLY A 122 22.55 -4.48 39.27
C GLY A 122 22.17 -5.95 39.32
N GLU A 123 22.09 -6.48 40.53
CA GLU A 123 21.58 -7.82 40.82
C GLU A 123 20.29 -7.70 41.62
N MET A 124 19.30 -8.54 41.32
CA MET A 124 18.00 -8.58 42.01
C MET A 124 17.64 -10.01 42.38
N LYS A 125 17.08 -10.21 43.58
CA LYS A 125 16.50 -11.49 43.96
C LYS A 125 15.06 -11.56 43.45
N LEU A 126 14.79 -12.49 42.55
CA LEU A 126 13.48 -12.67 41.95
C LEU A 126 12.94 -14.05 42.34
N ASP A 127 11.74 -14.16 42.90
CA ASP A 127 11.12 -15.48 43.03
C ASP A 127 10.41 -15.90 41.74
N ALA A 128 10.16 -17.20 41.60
CA ALA A 128 9.36 -17.72 40.49
C ALA A 128 7.95 -17.11 40.48
N GLY A 129 7.36 -17.05 39.28
CA GLY A 129 6.05 -16.46 39.03
C GLY A 129 6.12 -15.19 38.18
N LEU A 130 4.97 -14.53 38.04
CA LEU A 130 4.83 -13.31 37.27
C LEU A 130 5.49 -12.14 38.01
N ARG A 131 6.48 -11.51 37.38
CA ARG A 131 7.18 -10.32 37.88
C ARG A 131 6.96 -9.15 36.94
N MET A 132 6.73 -7.98 37.50
CA MET A 132 6.50 -6.77 36.72
C MET A 132 7.81 -6.04 36.47
N ILE A 133 8.12 -5.79 35.20
CA ILE A 133 9.23 -4.92 34.80
C ILE A 133 8.67 -3.53 34.48
N GLU A 134 9.26 -2.50 35.07
CA GLU A 134 8.98 -1.09 34.76
C GLU A 134 10.23 -0.40 34.22
N ILE A 135 10.05 0.45 33.21
CA ILE A 135 11.10 1.21 32.52
C ILE A 135 10.73 2.68 32.65
N VAL A 136 11.44 3.38 33.53
CA VAL A 136 11.17 4.78 33.87
C VAL A 136 12.13 5.69 33.13
N ASP A 137 11.62 6.66 32.38
CA ASP A 137 12.45 7.72 31.79
C ASP A 137 12.81 8.74 32.89
N THR A 138 14.05 8.65 33.40
CA THR A 138 14.52 9.52 34.47
C THR A 138 15.18 10.79 33.94
N ALA A 139 15.76 10.75 32.73
CA ALA A 139 16.46 11.89 32.15
C ALA A 139 15.58 12.81 31.29
N ARG A 140 14.44 12.31 30.80
CA ARG A 140 13.60 13.00 29.80
C ARG A 140 14.46 13.41 28.60
N ASN A 141 15.24 12.50 28.06
CA ASN A 141 16.21 12.83 27.01
C ASN A 141 16.30 11.74 25.93
N TYR A 142 15.14 11.31 25.43
CA TYR A 142 15.02 10.34 24.34
C TYR A 142 15.85 9.06 24.59
N GLY A 143 15.72 8.50 25.80
CA GLY A 143 16.31 7.23 26.17
C GLY A 143 15.88 6.12 25.20
N ARG A 144 16.79 5.20 24.87
CA ARG A 144 16.52 4.08 23.95
C ARG A 144 16.90 2.78 24.61
N LEU A 145 15.99 1.81 24.59
CA LEU A 145 16.18 0.50 25.19
C LEU A 145 15.74 -0.60 24.22
N GLU A 146 16.68 -1.43 23.80
CA GLU A 146 16.45 -2.54 22.87
C GLU A 146 16.19 -3.86 23.62
N ALA A 147 16.84 -4.08 24.76
CA ALA A 147 16.70 -5.35 25.46
C ALA A 147 17.01 -5.27 26.95
N ILE A 148 16.39 -6.15 27.72
CA ILE A 148 16.69 -6.44 29.12
C ILE A 148 17.07 -7.92 29.20
N LEU A 149 18.25 -8.23 29.73
CA LEU A 149 18.71 -9.60 29.94
C LEU A 149 18.75 -9.87 31.45
N LEU A 150 17.95 -10.83 31.90
CA LEU A 150 17.96 -11.33 33.27
C LEU A 150 18.70 -12.66 33.27
N THR A 151 19.77 -12.79 34.04
CA THR A 151 20.57 -14.03 34.05
C THR A 151 21.10 -14.39 35.43
N THR A 152 21.01 -15.66 35.83
CA THR A 152 21.60 -16.17 37.08
C THR A 152 23.10 -16.49 36.94
N THR A 153 23.65 -16.35 35.74
CA THR A 153 25.07 -16.57 35.45
C THR A 153 25.84 -15.26 35.39
N ALA A 154 27.14 -15.29 35.70
CA ALA A 154 28.04 -14.13 35.60
C ALA A 154 28.45 -13.79 34.14
N ILE A 155 27.60 -14.08 33.16
CA ILE A 155 27.88 -13.81 31.74
C ILE A 155 27.93 -12.30 31.48
N ASP A 156 28.98 -11.84 30.79
CA ASP A 156 29.02 -10.50 30.20
C ASP A 156 28.47 -10.56 28.75
N PRO A 157 27.27 -10.01 28.50
CA PRO A 157 26.64 -10.05 27.19
C PRO A 157 27.36 -9.21 26.13
N ASN A 158 28.32 -8.34 26.48
CA ASN A 158 29.15 -7.64 25.51
C ASN A 158 30.17 -8.57 24.82
N THR A 159 30.42 -9.76 25.36
CA THR A 159 31.37 -10.73 24.78
C THR A 159 30.77 -11.58 23.65
N ARG A 160 29.47 -11.43 23.36
CA ARG A 160 28.75 -12.21 22.35
C ARG A 160 27.89 -11.32 21.44
N PRO A 161 27.64 -11.70 20.19
CA PRO A 161 26.70 -11.00 19.32
C PRO A 161 25.28 -10.98 19.93
N ARG A 162 24.57 -9.84 19.85
CA ARG A 162 23.21 -9.67 20.40
C ARG A 162 22.22 -10.75 19.95
N ASN A 163 22.32 -11.23 18.71
CA ASN A 163 21.43 -12.25 18.17
C ASN A 163 21.64 -13.65 18.78
N SER A 164 22.76 -13.93 19.46
CA SER A 164 22.96 -15.21 20.15
C SER A 164 22.00 -15.40 21.33
N PHE A 165 21.41 -14.32 21.83
CA PHE A 165 20.42 -14.36 22.92
C PHE A 165 18.98 -14.57 22.43
N ASN A 166 18.73 -14.64 21.11
CA ASN A 166 17.38 -14.82 20.59
C ASN A 166 16.77 -16.19 20.95
N SER A 167 17.58 -17.20 21.24
CA SER A 167 17.12 -18.52 21.69
C SER A 167 16.55 -18.50 23.11
N VAL A 168 16.88 -17.49 23.91
CA VAL A 168 16.40 -17.29 25.29
C VAL A 168 15.42 -16.13 25.38
N ARG A 169 14.83 -15.74 24.25
CA ARG A 169 13.77 -14.72 24.17
C ARG A 169 12.55 -15.19 24.97
N THR A 170 12.13 -14.35 25.90
CA THR A 170 11.01 -14.62 26.80
C THR A 170 9.82 -13.74 26.43
N PRO A 171 8.66 -14.34 26.06
CA PRO A 171 7.43 -13.58 25.87
C PRO A 171 7.01 -12.86 27.15
N VAL A 172 6.55 -11.62 27.00
CA VAL A 172 6.00 -10.85 28.12
C VAL A 172 4.52 -11.16 28.34
N VAL A 173 4.08 -11.02 29.58
CA VAL A 173 2.67 -10.98 29.96
C VAL A 173 2.22 -9.52 29.91
N GLN A 174 1.29 -9.21 29.01
CA GLN A 174 0.84 -7.83 28.81
C GLN A 174 -0.13 -7.40 29.92
N PRO A 175 -0.01 -6.17 30.44
CA PRO A 175 -1.00 -5.63 31.36
C PRO A 175 -2.30 -5.30 30.61
N GLY A 176 -3.46 -5.63 31.17
CA GLY A 176 -4.75 -5.22 30.62
C GLY A 176 -5.20 -3.90 31.21
N ARG A 177 -5.72 -2.96 30.41
CA ARG A 177 -6.42 -1.79 30.98
C ARG A 177 -7.62 -2.25 31.81
N VAL A 178 -7.78 -1.67 32.99
CA VAL A 178 -8.98 -1.80 33.81
C VAL A 178 -9.86 -0.63 33.44
N PHE A 179 -10.93 -0.95 32.73
CA PHE A 179 -11.90 0.05 32.36
C PHE A 179 -13.00 0.12 33.41
N THR A 180 -13.49 1.33 33.67
CA THR A 180 -14.60 1.55 34.61
C THR A 180 -15.85 0.88 34.05
N ALA A 181 -16.49 0.03 34.86
CA ALA A 181 -17.76 -0.58 34.49
C ALA A 181 -18.78 0.52 34.19
N HIS A 182 -19.33 0.52 32.99
CA HIS A 182 -20.43 1.42 32.63
C HIS A 182 -21.73 0.89 33.25
N ALA A 183 -22.75 1.75 33.32
CA ALA A 183 -24.09 1.34 33.75
C ALA A 183 -24.49 0.04 33.03
N PRO A 184 -24.97 -0.99 33.76
CA PRO A 184 -25.32 -2.27 33.17
C PRO A 184 -26.36 -2.06 32.08
N GLN A 185 -26.15 -2.69 30.92
CA GLN A 185 -27.14 -2.73 29.86
C GLN A 185 -28.46 -3.29 30.43
N PRO A 186 -29.62 -2.73 30.05
CA PRO A 186 -30.88 -3.34 30.41
C PRO A 186 -30.96 -4.77 29.84
N SER A 187 -31.81 -5.61 30.41
CA SER A 187 -32.06 -6.92 29.84
C SER A 187 -32.70 -6.80 28.47
N ALA A 188 -32.40 -7.75 27.58
CA ALA A 188 -33.09 -7.85 26.30
C ALA A 188 -34.62 -7.93 26.54
N PRO A 189 -35.43 -7.18 25.79
CA PRO A 189 -36.88 -7.21 25.89
C PRO A 189 -37.41 -8.60 25.55
N ASP A 190 -38.47 -9.03 26.24
CA ASP A 190 -39.19 -10.25 25.89
C ASP A 190 -40.07 -10.04 24.63
N ALA A 191 -40.66 -11.13 24.13
CA ALA A 191 -41.50 -11.08 22.93
C ALA A 191 -42.72 -10.15 23.07
N ASN A 192 -43.21 -9.96 24.31
CA ASN A 192 -44.41 -9.18 24.65
C ASN A 192 -44.10 -7.70 24.95
N SER A 193 -42.81 -7.35 25.04
CA SER A 193 -42.36 -6.01 25.38
C SER A 193 -42.87 -4.99 24.36
N ARG A 194 -43.44 -3.89 24.86
CA ARG A 194 -44.11 -2.88 24.03
C ARG A 194 -43.16 -2.30 22.98
N THR A 195 -43.57 -2.36 21.72
CA THR A 195 -42.96 -1.56 20.65
C THR A 195 -43.31 -0.09 20.83
N LEU A 196 -42.30 0.77 20.90
CA LEU A 196 -42.43 2.21 21.04
C LEU A 196 -42.54 2.90 19.67
N ALA A 197 -41.73 2.47 18.70
CA ALA A 197 -41.69 2.98 17.34
C ALA A 197 -40.99 2.00 16.38
N GLU A 198 -41.20 2.16 15.07
CA GLU A 198 -40.58 1.35 14.02
C GLU A 198 -40.13 2.17 12.80
N LEU A 199 -39.03 1.74 12.17
CA LEU A 199 -38.59 2.19 10.85
C LEU A 199 -38.57 0.98 9.91
N LYS A 200 -39.30 1.05 8.81
CA LYS A 200 -39.44 -0.07 7.88
C LYS A 200 -39.06 0.34 6.46
N ASN A 201 -38.25 -0.49 5.79
CA ASN A 201 -37.98 -0.41 4.37
C ASN A 201 -38.09 -1.80 3.70
N LYS A 202 -37.58 -1.93 2.47
CA LYS A 202 -37.65 -3.19 1.71
C LYS A 202 -36.77 -4.31 2.27
N THR A 203 -35.68 -3.96 2.94
CA THR A 203 -34.65 -4.90 3.43
C THR A 203 -34.82 -5.25 4.91
N ALA A 204 -35.15 -4.26 5.74
CA ALA A 204 -35.15 -4.40 7.19
C ALA A 204 -36.25 -3.57 7.87
N THR A 205 -36.59 -3.98 9.08
CA THR A 205 -37.39 -3.21 10.04
C THR A 205 -36.57 -2.98 11.30
N ILE A 206 -36.28 -1.72 11.62
CA ILE A 206 -35.67 -1.34 12.90
C ILE A 206 -36.78 -1.08 13.90
N VAL A 207 -36.71 -1.74 15.04
CA VAL A 207 -37.74 -1.70 16.07
C VAL A 207 -37.15 -1.12 17.34
N PHE A 208 -37.84 -0.17 17.94
CA PHE A 208 -37.50 0.42 19.23
C PHE A 208 -38.48 -0.13 20.28
N ARG A 209 -37.99 -0.92 21.23
CA ARG A 209 -38.79 -1.52 22.30
C ARG A 209 -38.55 -0.85 23.65
N ALA A 210 -39.58 -0.85 24.48
CA ALA A 210 -39.44 -0.52 25.89
C ALA A 210 -38.74 -1.68 26.62
N THR A 211 -37.75 -1.35 27.45
CA THR A 211 -37.14 -2.26 28.43
C THR A 211 -36.84 -1.48 29.70
N GLN A 212 -36.36 -2.16 30.74
CA GLN A 212 -35.95 -1.55 32.00
C GLN A 212 -34.57 -2.03 32.43
N THR A 213 -33.84 -1.16 33.12
CA THR A 213 -32.64 -1.57 33.85
C THR A 213 -33.02 -2.48 35.03
N ALA A 214 -32.04 -3.16 35.63
CA ALA A 214 -32.28 -3.93 36.86
C ALA A 214 -32.86 -3.07 38.01
N GLY A 215 -32.64 -1.75 37.99
CA GLY A 215 -33.20 -0.78 38.93
C GLY A 215 -34.60 -0.27 38.58
N GLY A 216 -35.24 -0.79 37.52
CA GLY A 216 -36.60 -0.40 37.09
C GLY A 216 -36.67 0.87 36.26
N GLU A 217 -35.55 1.46 35.86
CA GLU A 217 -35.55 2.66 35.04
C GLU A 217 -35.85 2.33 33.58
N ASN A 218 -36.73 3.12 32.95
CA ASN A 218 -37.10 2.93 31.55
C ASN A 218 -35.89 3.12 30.61
N ARG A 219 -35.79 2.27 29.60
CA ARG A 219 -34.80 2.32 28.52
C ARG A 219 -35.44 1.93 27.18
N VAL A 220 -34.78 2.32 26.09
CA VAL A 220 -35.12 1.90 24.74
C VAL A 220 -34.11 0.88 24.24
N TRP A 221 -34.60 -0.28 23.81
CA TRP A 221 -33.83 -1.33 23.17
C TRP A 221 -34.05 -1.30 21.65
N ARG A 222 -32.99 -1.33 20.86
CA ARG A 222 -33.09 -1.39 19.40
C ARG A 222 -32.86 -2.81 18.89
N GLU A 223 -33.71 -3.25 17.98
CA GLU A 223 -33.60 -4.52 17.24
C GLU A 223 -33.61 -4.23 15.73
N VAL A 224 -32.93 -5.06 14.95
CA VAL A 224 -33.07 -5.09 13.48
C VAL A 224 -33.70 -6.41 13.07
N ARG A 225 -34.89 -6.35 12.48
CA ARG A 225 -35.59 -7.51 11.90
C ARG A 225 -35.38 -7.53 10.40
N CYS A 226 -34.87 -8.62 9.88
CA CYS A 226 -34.61 -8.81 8.46
C CYS A 226 -34.70 -10.29 8.09
N LYS A 227 -34.31 -10.63 6.86
CA LYS A 227 -34.08 -12.02 6.45
C LYS A 227 -32.59 -12.28 6.35
N ASN A 228 -32.16 -13.48 6.74
CA ASN A 228 -30.79 -13.93 6.48
C ASN A 228 -30.60 -14.27 4.98
N ALA A 229 -29.39 -14.65 4.59
CA ALA A 229 -29.08 -15.03 3.20
C ALA A 229 -29.89 -16.22 2.67
N LYS A 230 -30.49 -17.04 3.56
CA LYS A 230 -31.38 -18.16 3.22
C LYS A 230 -32.88 -17.77 3.19
N GLY A 231 -33.20 -16.48 3.37
CA GLY A 231 -34.57 -15.98 3.39
C GLY A 231 -35.33 -16.21 4.69
N GLN A 232 -34.69 -16.73 5.73
CA GLN A 232 -35.31 -16.99 7.03
C GLN A 232 -35.35 -15.72 7.88
N PRO A 233 -36.41 -15.50 8.69
CA PRO A 233 -36.46 -14.38 9.62
C PRO A 233 -35.27 -14.36 10.56
N LEU A 234 -34.72 -13.17 10.79
CA LEU A 234 -33.59 -12.91 11.68
C LEU A 234 -33.86 -11.63 12.46
N THR A 235 -33.69 -11.69 13.78
CA THR A 235 -33.67 -10.52 14.66
C THR A 235 -32.25 -10.34 15.17
N ILE A 236 -31.72 -9.13 15.06
CA ILE A 236 -30.39 -8.77 15.51
C ILE A 236 -30.54 -7.71 16.62
N ASP A 237 -30.09 -8.05 17.82
CA ASP A 237 -30.12 -7.16 18.97
C ASP A 237 -28.99 -6.13 18.91
N ALA A 238 -29.36 -4.85 18.97
CA ALA A 238 -28.43 -3.73 19.09
C ALA A 238 -28.20 -3.32 20.55
N GLY A 239 -29.17 -3.56 21.44
CA GLY A 239 -29.11 -3.14 22.83
C GLY A 239 -29.62 -1.72 23.08
N ALA A 240 -29.29 -1.17 24.25
CA ALA A 240 -29.49 0.24 24.56
C ALA A 240 -28.21 1.02 24.26
N GLU A 241 -28.25 1.85 23.22
CA GLU A 241 -27.09 2.55 22.69
C GLU A 241 -27.02 3.97 23.28
N PRO A 242 -26.02 4.29 24.13
CA PRO A 242 -25.90 5.61 24.72
C PRO A 242 -25.35 6.64 23.72
N LEU A 243 -25.73 7.89 23.90
CA LEU A 243 -25.13 9.06 23.27
C LEU A 243 -24.21 9.75 24.28
N PHE A 244 -23.00 10.11 23.90
CA PHE A 244 -22.09 10.90 24.73
C PHE A 244 -21.99 12.33 24.22
N LEU A 245 -21.88 13.28 25.15
CA LEU A 245 -21.50 14.67 24.88
C LEU A 245 -20.18 14.93 25.59
N LEU A 246 -19.13 15.18 24.82
CA LEU A 246 -17.84 15.61 25.33
C LEU A 246 -17.79 17.13 25.35
N SER A 247 -17.19 17.71 26.39
CA SER A 247 -16.94 19.15 26.46
C SER A 247 -15.59 19.50 27.08
N SER A 248 -14.99 20.61 26.64
CA SER A 248 -13.76 21.17 27.23
C SER A 248 -13.72 22.68 27.10
N GLU A 249 -13.32 23.39 28.15
CA GLU A 249 -13.16 24.86 28.12
C GLU A 249 -11.86 25.28 27.43
N LYS A 250 -10.90 24.36 27.26
CA LYS A 250 -9.61 24.61 26.60
C LYS A 250 -9.44 23.67 25.41
N ASN A 251 -8.85 24.19 24.32
CA ASN A 251 -8.38 23.33 23.24
C ASN A 251 -7.01 22.74 23.63
N THR A 252 -6.98 21.44 23.86
CA THR A 252 -5.75 20.68 24.15
C THR A 252 -5.38 19.72 23.02
N ALA A 253 -6.13 19.74 21.91
CA ALA A 253 -5.97 18.83 20.79
C ALA A 253 -4.73 19.20 19.95
N SER A 254 -4.06 18.19 19.41
CA SER A 254 -2.99 18.33 18.43
C SER A 254 -3.19 17.33 17.30
N PHE A 255 -3.19 17.84 16.07
CA PHE A 255 -3.37 17.09 14.82
C PHE A 255 -2.08 17.00 13.99
N ASN A 256 -0.93 17.13 14.66
CA ASN A 256 0.38 17.17 13.99
C ASN A 256 0.92 15.79 13.59
N ALA A 257 0.31 14.72 14.09
CA ALA A 257 0.67 13.33 13.84
C ALA A 257 -0.53 12.54 13.28
N PHE A 258 -0.29 11.28 12.93
CA PHE A 258 -1.31 10.39 12.36
C PHE A 258 -2.52 10.19 13.30
N TYR A 259 -2.27 9.93 14.58
CA TYR A 259 -3.31 9.92 15.60
C TYR A 259 -3.38 11.30 16.25
N PRO A 260 -4.57 11.92 16.36
CA PRO A 260 -4.73 13.11 17.18
C PRO A 260 -4.47 12.78 18.65
N VAL A 261 -4.00 13.78 19.39
CA VAL A 261 -3.76 13.66 20.83
C VAL A 261 -4.36 14.82 21.60
N TRP A 262 -4.79 14.58 22.84
CA TRP A 262 -5.32 15.59 23.76
C TRP A 262 -4.52 15.59 25.04
N LYS A 263 -3.96 16.74 25.42
CA LYS A 263 -3.32 16.88 26.74
C LYS A 263 -4.38 16.75 27.83
N THR A 264 -4.15 15.85 28.77
CA THR A 264 -5.07 15.53 29.87
C THR A 264 -4.29 15.02 31.08
N ASP A 265 -4.82 15.27 32.28
CA ASP A 265 -4.29 14.72 33.55
C ASP A 265 -5.01 13.43 33.96
N ALA A 266 -5.91 12.92 33.10
CA ALA A 266 -6.64 11.68 33.34
C ALA A 266 -5.70 10.51 33.64
N GLN A 267 -6.14 9.65 34.55
CA GLN A 267 -5.42 8.45 34.95
C GLN A 267 -6.30 7.24 34.68
N VAL A 268 -5.71 6.17 34.15
CA VAL A 268 -6.35 4.88 33.92
C VAL A 268 -5.69 3.80 34.75
N ASP A 269 -6.49 2.84 35.17
CA ASP A 269 -5.99 1.69 35.92
C ASP A 269 -5.57 0.58 34.94
N TRP A 270 -4.54 -0.17 35.29
CA TRP A 270 -4.02 -1.32 34.53
C TRP A 270 -3.87 -2.52 35.47
N ARG A 271 -4.21 -3.70 34.99
CA ARG A 271 -4.10 -4.97 35.72
C ARG A 271 -3.02 -5.85 35.11
N LEU A 272 -2.14 -6.36 35.95
CA LEU A 272 -1.15 -7.38 35.60
C LEU A 272 -1.16 -8.46 36.69
N GLY A 273 -1.65 -9.65 36.35
CA GLY A 273 -1.94 -10.68 37.34
C GLY A 273 -2.94 -10.17 38.41
N GLY A 274 -2.57 -10.28 39.68
CA GLY A 274 -3.36 -9.77 40.81
C GLY A 274 -3.18 -8.29 41.13
N HIS A 275 -2.26 -7.58 40.46
CA HIS A 275 -1.93 -6.19 40.77
C HIS A 275 -2.71 -5.21 39.90
N VAL A 276 -3.18 -4.10 40.49
CA VAL A 276 -3.78 -2.97 39.78
C VAL A 276 -2.92 -1.73 40.00
N MET A 277 -2.61 -1.02 38.92
CA MET A 277 -1.76 0.17 38.91
C MET A 277 -2.45 1.32 38.23
N ARG A 278 -2.32 2.52 38.80
CA ARG A 278 -2.82 3.76 38.21
C ARG A 278 -1.71 4.44 37.40
N ARG A 279 -1.99 4.79 36.14
CA ARG A 279 -1.05 5.41 35.20
C ARG A 279 -1.74 6.50 34.40
N ALA A 280 -0.96 7.39 33.77
CA ALA A 280 -1.50 8.41 32.89
C ALA A 280 -2.31 7.77 31.75
N ALA A 281 -3.42 8.42 31.38
CA ALA A 281 -4.20 8.02 30.22
C ALA A 281 -3.38 8.23 28.95
N ASP A 282 -3.60 7.35 27.96
CA ASP A 282 -3.01 7.52 26.64
C ASP A 282 -3.60 8.75 25.97
N LEU A 283 -2.75 9.68 25.56
CA LEU A 283 -3.19 10.95 24.98
C LEU A 283 -3.93 10.77 23.64
N ARG A 284 -3.83 9.59 23.01
CA ARG A 284 -4.58 9.23 21.79
C ARG A 284 -6.03 8.79 22.07
N ASP A 285 -6.36 8.55 23.34
CA ASP A 285 -7.67 8.06 23.75
C ASP A 285 -8.72 9.19 23.66
N PRO A 286 -9.70 9.08 22.75
CA PRO A 286 -10.66 10.16 22.53
C PRO A 286 -11.64 10.34 23.70
N TYR A 287 -11.79 9.34 24.59
CA TYR A 287 -12.70 9.42 25.72
C TYR A 287 -12.13 10.26 26.88
N VAL A 288 -10.82 10.51 26.91
CA VAL A 288 -10.19 11.35 27.93
C VAL A 288 -9.88 12.76 27.43
N ALA A 289 -10.36 13.10 26.23
CA ALA A 289 -10.15 14.39 25.57
C ALA A 289 -10.84 15.58 26.28
N GLY A 290 -11.89 15.31 27.06
CA GLY A 290 -12.67 16.30 27.79
C GLY A 290 -13.62 15.65 28.80
N ALA A 291 -14.47 16.45 29.44
CA ALA A 291 -15.51 15.93 30.32
C ALA A 291 -16.60 15.23 29.49
N ILE A 292 -16.94 13.99 29.85
CA ILE A 292 -18.01 13.21 29.20
C ILE A 292 -19.28 13.29 30.05
N ALA A 293 -20.40 13.63 29.41
CA ALA A 293 -21.75 13.34 29.90
C ALA A 293 -22.35 12.21 29.08
N ARG A 294 -22.90 11.19 29.73
CA ARG A 294 -23.57 10.07 29.07
C ARG A 294 -25.08 10.27 29.08
N PHE A 295 -25.70 10.00 27.95
CA PHE A 295 -27.15 10.07 27.76
C PHE A 295 -27.69 8.71 27.33
N ASP A 296 -28.54 8.11 28.17
CA ASP A 296 -29.18 6.84 27.87
C ASP A 296 -30.52 7.07 27.13
N PRO A 297 -30.89 6.21 26.16
CA PRO A 297 -32.16 6.35 25.46
C PRO A 297 -33.32 5.89 26.37
N VAL A 298 -34.27 6.79 26.64
CA VAL A 298 -35.37 6.57 27.60
C VAL A 298 -36.77 6.54 26.98
N SER A 299 -36.93 7.10 25.78
CA SER A 299 -38.20 7.01 25.04
C SER A 299 -37.98 7.10 23.52
N ALA A 300 -38.90 6.51 22.75
CA ALA A 300 -38.95 6.61 21.31
C ALA A 300 -40.38 6.95 20.86
N ARG A 301 -40.51 7.85 19.89
CA ARG A 301 -41.79 8.34 19.36
C ARG A 301 -41.79 8.27 17.84
N GLN A 302 -42.79 7.62 17.26
CA GLN A 302 -43.01 7.65 15.82
C GLN A 302 -43.37 9.08 15.38
N LEU A 303 -42.63 9.63 14.42
CA LEU A 303 -42.94 10.96 13.86
C LEU A 303 -43.71 10.84 12.54
N ALA A 304 -43.24 9.95 11.66
CA ALA A 304 -43.84 9.69 10.36
C ALA A 304 -43.42 8.29 9.88
N ASN A 305 -43.97 7.83 8.76
CA ASN A 305 -43.46 6.63 8.10
C ASN A 305 -41.97 6.82 7.75
N GLY A 306 -41.10 6.00 8.34
CA GLY A 306 -39.65 6.08 8.13
C GLY A 306 -38.91 7.14 8.94
N LYS A 307 -39.54 7.77 9.95
CA LYS A 307 -38.87 8.68 10.90
C LYS A 307 -39.31 8.43 12.35
N VAL A 308 -38.33 8.31 13.25
CA VAL A 308 -38.51 8.11 14.70
C VAL A 308 -37.68 9.13 15.47
N GLU A 309 -38.25 9.72 16.51
CA GLU A 309 -37.52 10.54 17.48
C GLU A 309 -37.18 9.68 18.70
N VAL A 310 -35.91 9.65 19.10
CA VAL A 310 -35.46 9.01 20.34
C VAL A 310 -34.99 10.09 21.30
N THR A 311 -35.50 10.07 22.53
CA THR A 311 -35.07 10.99 23.59
C THR A 311 -34.07 10.28 24.48
N TYR A 312 -32.92 10.92 24.67
CA TYR A 312 -31.85 10.48 25.53
C TYR A 312 -31.77 11.37 26.77
N GLN A 313 -31.53 10.79 27.94
CA GLN A 313 -31.50 11.48 29.24
C GLN A 313 -30.13 11.36 29.88
N SER A 314 -29.61 12.48 30.41
CA SER A 314 -28.30 12.54 31.05
C SER A 314 -28.26 11.70 32.33
N ASP A 315 -27.15 11.00 32.56
CA ASP A 315 -26.81 10.34 33.83
C ASP A 315 -26.19 11.30 34.85
N SER A 316 -25.71 12.45 34.39
CA SER A 316 -25.02 13.46 35.19
C SER A 316 -25.84 14.74 35.26
N GLY A 317 -26.23 15.13 36.47
CA GLY A 317 -26.86 16.44 36.76
C GLY A 317 -25.85 17.60 36.77
N ALA A 318 -24.74 17.47 36.05
CA ALA A 318 -23.63 18.43 36.09
C ALA A 318 -24.07 19.80 35.50
N PRO A 319 -23.68 20.93 36.11
CA PRO A 319 -24.02 22.26 35.61
C PRO A 319 -23.55 22.47 34.17
N GLY A 320 -24.48 22.88 33.29
CA GLY A 320 -24.20 23.14 31.86
C GLY A 320 -24.43 21.95 30.92
N THR A 321 -24.75 20.77 31.45
CA THR A 321 -25.20 19.61 30.66
C THR A 321 -26.73 19.63 30.52
N PRO A 322 -27.30 19.42 29.33
CA PRO A 322 -28.76 19.35 29.18
C PRO A 322 -29.34 18.13 29.93
N ALA A 323 -30.58 18.26 30.40
CA ALA A 323 -31.29 17.11 30.96
C ALA A 323 -31.57 16.03 29.90
N THR A 324 -31.88 16.46 28.68
CA THR A 324 -32.22 15.55 27.57
C THR A 324 -31.69 16.03 26.22
N ILE A 325 -31.38 15.09 25.35
CA ILE A 325 -31.04 15.33 23.93
C ILE A 325 -31.95 14.47 23.06
N ARG A 326 -32.39 15.00 21.92
CA ARG A 326 -33.25 14.29 20.97
C ARG A 326 -32.45 13.92 19.73
N ALA A 327 -32.62 12.69 19.26
CA ALA A 327 -32.08 12.23 17.98
C ALA A 327 -33.20 11.81 17.04
N ILE A 328 -33.08 12.20 15.77
CA ILE A 328 -34.00 11.78 14.70
C ILE A 328 -33.35 10.62 13.94
N TRP A 329 -34.01 9.48 13.98
CA TRP A 329 -33.66 8.29 13.21
C TRP A 329 -34.50 8.23 11.94
N SER A 330 -33.86 7.96 10.81
CA SER A 330 -34.52 7.71 9.54
C SER A 330 -33.87 6.55 8.82
N LEU A 331 -34.66 5.81 8.04
CA LEU A 331 -34.20 4.66 7.29
C LEU A 331 -34.40 4.93 5.79
N PRO A 332 -33.38 4.74 4.93
CA PRO A 332 -33.53 4.90 3.49
C PRO A 332 -34.51 3.86 2.93
N ALA A 333 -34.93 4.07 1.67
CA ALA A 333 -35.88 3.19 0.99
C ALA A 333 -35.41 1.73 0.87
N ASP A 334 -34.10 1.48 0.97
CA ASP A 334 -33.49 0.16 0.91
C ASP A 334 -32.17 0.10 1.70
N GLY A 335 -31.74 -1.10 2.11
CA GLY A 335 -30.50 -1.35 2.86
C GLY A 335 -30.64 -1.23 4.39
N PHE A 336 -29.50 -1.33 5.08
CA PHE A 336 -29.42 -1.44 6.55
C PHE A 336 -28.91 -0.16 7.27
N ALA A 337 -28.49 0.86 6.53
CA ALA A 337 -27.85 2.06 7.08
C ALA A 337 -28.90 3.09 7.52
N ALA A 338 -29.23 3.12 8.82
CA ALA A 338 -30.14 4.11 9.38
C ALA A 338 -29.40 5.41 9.69
N ARG A 339 -29.90 6.53 9.19
CA ARG A 339 -29.35 7.86 9.49
C ARG A 339 -29.85 8.33 10.85
N VAL A 340 -28.93 8.84 11.66
CA VAL A 340 -29.18 9.44 12.99
C VAL A 340 -28.72 10.88 12.95
N GLU A 341 -29.61 11.80 13.27
CA GLU A 341 -29.31 13.23 13.36
C GLU A 341 -29.54 13.71 14.80
N VAL A 342 -28.56 14.44 15.35
CA VAL A 342 -28.61 14.95 16.72
C VAL A 342 -28.31 16.44 16.71
N SER A 343 -29.05 17.19 17.53
CA SER A 343 -28.81 18.61 17.73
C SER A 343 -29.03 19.04 19.17
N HIS A 344 -28.22 19.97 19.66
CA HIS A 344 -28.35 20.53 21.00
C HIS A 344 -27.84 21.97 21.06
N GLU A 345 -28.60 22.87 21.69
CA GLU A 345 -28.17 24.24 21.99
C GLU A 345 -27.28 24.27 23.22
N VAL A 346 -26.03 24.73 23.09
CA VAL A 346 -25.04 24.63 24.17
C VAL A 346 -25.22 25.70 25.25
N GLY A 347 -25.08 25.30 26.52
CA GLY A 347 -25.32 26.17 27.67
C GLY A 347 -24.14 27.07 28.08
N LYS A 348 -22.94 26.83 27.56
CA LYS A 348 -21.71 27.59 27.87
C LYS A 348 -20.72 27.62 26.71
N ASP A 349 -19.82 28.60 26.74
CA ASP A 349 -18.71 28.71 25.80
C ASP A 349 -17.70 27.57 26.06
N ALA A 350 -17.54 26.67 25.09
CA ALA A 350 -16.63 25.55 25.19
C ALA A 350 -16.40 24.89 23.82
N TRP A 351 -15.56 23.87 23.81
CA TRP A 351 -15.44 22.91 22.74
C TRP A 351 -16.39 21.74 23.01
N TYR A 352 -17.10 21.25 22.01
CA TYR A 352 -18.06 20.14 22.14
C TYR A 352 -17.90 19.09 21.04
N SER A 353 -18.22 17.83 21.37
CA SER A 353 -18.31 16.72 20.42
C SER A 353 -19.43 15.78 20.85
N PHE A 354 -20.27 15.35 19.91
CA PHE A 354 -21.07 14.15 20.12
C PHE A 354 -20.20 12.91 19.91
N ALA A 355 -20.49 11.84 20.65
CA ALA A 355 -19.96 10.51 20.34
C ALA A 355 -21.05 9.44 20.47
N PHE A 356 -21.07 8.49 19.56
CA PHE A 356 -22.10 7.45 19.48
C PHE A 356 -21.49 6.13 19.01
N SER A 357 -22.08 5.00 19.42
CA SER A 357 -21.71 3.66 19.00
C SER A 357 -22.88 2.86 18.43
N CYS A 358 -22.55 1.92 17.55
CA CYS A 358 -23.51 1.01 16.96
C CYS A 358 -23.48 -0.37 17.63
N GLY A 359 -24.60 -0.77 18.21
CA GLY A 359 -24.85 -2.09 18.78
C GLY A 359 -24.08 -2.32 20.08
N GLN A 360 -24.23 -3.52 20.65
CA GLN A 360 -23.40 -3.98 21.77
C GLN A 360 -21.95 -4.24 21.32
N SER A 361 -21.03 -4.16 22.28
CA SER A 361 -19.63 -4.54 22.08
C SER A 361 -19.50 -6.04 21.73
N VAL A 362 -18.44 -6.35 20.97
CA VAL A 362 -18.08 -7.71 20.58
C VAL A 362 -16.81 -8.10 21.32
N PRO A 363 -16.78 -9.23 22.03
CA PRO A 363 -15.54 -9.76 22.61
C PRO A 363 -14.48 -9.94 21.54
N ARG A 364 -13.21 -9.63 21.84
CA ARG A 364 -12.13 -9.61 20.84
C ARG A 364 -11.96 -10.96 20.14
N GLU A 365 -12.16 -12.05 20.87
CA GLU A 365 -12.12 -13.43 20.37
C GLU A 365 -13.29 -13.79 19.44
N GLU A 366 -14.39 -13.04 19.50
CA GLU A 366 -15.56 -13.21 18.64
C GLU A 366 -15.51 -12.35 17.36
N VAL A 367 -14.52 -11.46 17.24
CA VAL A 367 -14.34 -10.64 16.03
C VAL A 367 -13.80 -11.51 14.88
N ALA A 368 -14.52 -11.50 13.76
CA ALA A 368 -14.10 -12.12 12.51
C ALA A 368 -13.24 -11.17 11.68
N ALA A 369 -13.65 -9.90 11.59
CA ALA A 369 -12.92 -8.84 10.90
C ALA A 369 -13.27 -7.45 11.45
N VAL A 370 -12.38 -6.48 11.26
CA VAL A 370 -12.58 -5.05 11.46
C VAL A 370 -12.23 -4.29 10.19
N MET A 371 -12.80 -3.11 10.02
CA MET A 371 -12.39 -2.17 8.98
C MET A 371 -12.46 -0.74 9.51
N LEU A 372 -11.28 -0.12 9.67
CA LEU A 372 -11.08 1.31 9.86
C LEU A 372 -9.82 1.68 9.06
N PRO A 373 -9.98 1.94 7.75
CA PRO A 373 -8.86 2.06 6.83
C PRO A 373 -8.09 3.38 7.06
N PRO A 374 -6.79 3.42 6.70
CA PRO A 374 -6.02 2.33 6.13
C PRO A 374 -5.43 1.36 7.18
N VAL A 375 -5.51 1.66 8.47
CA VAL A 375 -4.67 0.98 9.47
C VAL A 375 -5.23 -0.36 9.95
N TYR A 376 -6.52 -0.41 10.26
CA TYR A 376 -7.13 -1.58 10.90
C TYR A 376 -7.98 -2.35 9.90
N GLN A 377 -7.53 -3.57 9.61
CA GLN A 377 -8.18 -4.53 8.73
C GLN A 377 -7.91 -5.95 9.22
N PHE A 378 -8.63 -6.95 8.70
CA PHE A 378 -8.61 -8.32 9.24
C PHE A 378 -9.00 -8.32 10.73
N ARG A 379 -8.24 -8.98 11.61
CA ARG A 379 -8.51 -9.02 13.06
C ARG A 379 -7.59 -8.09 13.85
N ARG A 380 -7.00 -7.09 13.18
CA ARG A 380 -6.07 -6.13 13.80
C ARG A 380 -6.84 -5.08 14.60
N ILE A 381 -7.19 -5.43 15.83
CA ILE A 381 -7.84 -4.52 16.77
C ILE A 381 -6.76 -3.70 17.49
N PRO A 382 -6.90 -2.38 17.66
CA PRO A 382 -5.92 -1.59 18.41
C PRO A 382 -5.79 -2.05 19.88
N GLU A 383 -4.68 -1.69 20.51
CA GLU A 383 -4.40 -2.07 21.91
C GLU A 383 -5.27 -1.29 22.89
N GLY A 384 -5.51 0.00 22.61
CA GLY A 384 -6.41 0.87 23.37
C GLY A 384 -7.23 1.75 22.42
N PRO A 385 -8.25 2.48 22.93
CA PRO A 385 -9.01 3.40 22.11
C PRO A 385 -8.06 4.45 21.52
N GLU A 386 -7.94 4.46 20.21
CA GLU A 386 -7.22 5.50 19.46
C GLU A 386 -8.09 5.95 18.29
N MET A 387 -8.00 7.23 17.94
CA MET A 387 -8.84 7.85 16.92
C MET A 387 -8.14 7.93 15.56
N ILE A 388 -8.83 7.53 14.49
CA ILE A 388 -8.48 7.88 13.11
C ILE A 388 -9.47 8.93 12.61
N THR A 389 -8.98 10.00 12.00
CA THR A 389 -9.82 11.11 11.54
C THR A 389 -10.32 10.91 10.10
N SER A 390 -11.41 11.60 9.75
CA SER A 390 -12.01 11.59 8.40
C SER A 390 -11.06 12.09 7.31
N SER A 391 -9.98 12.79 7.66
CA SER A 391 -9.02 13.34 6.72
C SER A 391 -7.85 12.41 6.37
N ILE A 392 -7.75 11.25 7.01
CA ILE A 392 -6.72 10.23 6.73
C ILE A 392 -7.32 8.83 6.56
N THR A 393 -8.65 8.71 6.59
CA THR A 393 -9.39 7.48 6.34
C THR A 393 -10.04 7.55 4.95
N PRO A 394 -9.62 6.72 3.98
CA PRO A 394 -10.18 6.75 2.63
C PRO A 394 -11.69 6.48 2.59
N HIS A 395 -12.17 5.68 3.54
CA HIS A 395 -13.59 5.41 3.79
C HIS A 395 -13.95 5.87 5.21
N PRO A 396 -14.67 7.01 5.36
CA PRO A 396 -15.05 7.55 6.67
C PRO A 396 -16.08 6.69 7.42
N TYR A 397 -15.63 5.54 7.94
CA TYR A 397 -16.41 4.63 8.77
C TYR A 397 -15.53 3.86 9.76
N ALA A 398 -16.18 3.18 10.71
CA ALA A 398 -15.62 2.06 11.46
C ALA A 398 -16.58 0.87 11.40
N LEU A 399 -16.08 -0.31 11.02
CA LEU A 399 -16.86 -1.56 10.90
C LEU A 399 -16.26 -2.67 11.75
N ILE A 400 -17.12 -3.49 12.36
CA ILE A 400 -16.76 -4.70 13.09
C ILE A 400 -17.69 -5.83 12.66
N GLU A 401 -17.11 -6.91 12.13
CA GLU A 401 -17.81 -8.15 11.80
C GLU A 401 -17.60 -9.18 12.91
N ALA A 402 -18.69 -9.65 13.49
CA ALA A 402 -18.67 -10.75 14.45
C ALA A 402 -18.72 -12.10 13.73
N LYS A 403 -18.07 -13.12 14.30
CA LYS A 403 -18.10 -14.50 13.79
C LYS A 403 -19.53 -15.02 13.67
N ALA A 404 -19.79 -15.76 12.58
CA ALA A 404 -21.02 -16.52 12.45
C ALA A 404 -21.12 -17.58 13.57
N ARG A 405 -22.34 -17.81 14.07
CA ARG A 405 -22.66 -18.88 15.03
C ARG A 405 -23.52 -19.94 14.31
N ALA A 406 -23.63 -21.15 14.88
CA ALA A 406 -24.34 -22.27 14.23
C ALA A 406 -25.76 -21.92 13.75
N GLU A 407 -26.45 -21.02 14.45
CA GLU A 407 -27.83 -20.60 14.17
C GLU A 407 -27.96 -19.13 13.71
N SER A 408 -26.86 -18.41 13.47
CA SER A 408 -26.89 -16.98 13.10
C SER A 408 -25.75 -16.58 12.16
N PRO A 409 -26.02 -15.83 11.07
CA PRO A 409 -24.99 -15.39 10.13
C PRO A 409 -23.99 -14.43 10.81
N ALA A 410 -22.84 -14.20 10.16
CA ALA A 410 -21.95 -13.11 10.55
C ALA A 410 -22.71 -11.77 10.48
N ILE A 411 -22.54 -10.95 11.50
CA ILE A 411 -23.19 -9.64 11.61
C ILE A 411 -22.11 -8.56 11.58
N THR A 412 -22.19 -7.66 10.61
CA THR A 412 -21.40 -6.44 10.59
C THR A 412 -22.16 -5.31 11.29
N ARG A 413 -21.48 -4.70 12.26
CA ARG A 413 -21.88 -3.48 12.96
C ARG A 413 -21.00 -2.35 12.48
N GLY A 414 -21.54 -1.15 12.33
CA GLY A 414 -20.73 -0.04 11.85
C GLY A 414 -21.34 1.34 12.06
N ILE A 415 -20.47 2.34 12.08
CA ILE A 415 -20.85 3.74 11.92
C ILE A 415 -20.14 4.30 10.71
N VAL A 416 -20.89 4.97 9.85
CA VAL A 416 -20.41 5.66 8.64
C VAL A 416 -20.71 7.15 8.79
N ALA A 417 -19.75 8.03 8.46
CA ALA A 417 -20.01 9.46 8.43
C ALA A 417 -21.19 9.78 7.51
N ALA A 418 -21.97 10.79 7.90
CA ALA A 418 -22.92 11.40 6.98
C ALA A 418 -22.15 12.23 5.93
N PRO A 419 -22.26 11.94 4.62
CA PRO A 419 -21.46 12.63 3.60
C PRO A 419 -21.66 14.14 3.57
N ASP A 420 -22.86 14.62 3.90
CA ASP A 420 -23.24 16.03 3.99
C ASP A 420 -22.64 16.77 5.21
N PHE A 421 -22.06 16.03 6.17
CA PHE A 421 -21.34 16.58 7.32
C PHE A 421 -19.81 16.47 7.17
N LEU A 422 -19.31 15.87 6.09
CA LEU A 422 -17.89 15.87 5.78
C LEU A 422 -17.48 17.22 5.16
N ASP A 423 -16.21 17.58 5.33
CA ASP A 423 -15.67 18.77 4.67
C ASP A 423 -15.51 18.52 3.16
N THR A 424 -15.89 19.51 2.35
CA THR A 424 -15.75 19.45 0.88
C THR A 424 -14.38 19.89 0.41
N ALA A 425 -13.57 20.50 1.27
CA ALA A 425 -12.19 20.85 0.97
C ALA A 425 -11.33 19.58 0.81
N TRP A 426 -10.15 19.76 0.22
CA TRP A 426 -9.16 18.69 0.19
C TRP A 426 -8.85 18.24 1.64
N PRO A 427 -8.76 16.92 1.91
CA PRO A 427 -8.47 16.41 3.25
C PRO A 427 -7.22 17.06 3.85
N GLY A 428 -7.32 17.54 5.08
CA GLY A 428 -6.25 18.28 5.74
C GLY A 428 -6.11 17.97 7.22
N ARG A 429 -5.16 18.63 7.88
CA ARG A 429 -4.81 18.34 9.29
C ARG A 429 -5.94 18.67 10.26
N THR A 430 -6.60 19.81 10.07
CA THR A 430 -7.55 20.38 11.05
C THR A 430 -9.01 20.37 10.59
N ASN A 431 -9.26 20.17 9.29
CA ASN A 431 -10.60 20.20 8.71
C ASN A 431 -11.36 18.87 8.82
N ALA A 432 -10.85 17.89 9.57
CA ALA A 432 -11.54 16.65 9.82
C ALA A 432 -12.79 16.87 10.70
N ARG A 433 -13.95 16.40 10.21
CA ARG A 433 -15.25 16.55 10.91
C ARG A 433 -15.66 15.32 11.70
N PHE A 434 -15.07 14.15 11.39
CA PHE A 434 -15.35 12.89 12.08
C PHE A 434 -14.07 12.25 12.59
N GLY A 435 -14.13 11.72 13.79
CA GLY A 435 -13.15 10.80 14.35
C GLY A 435 -13.77 9.42 14.55
N PHE A 436 -13.00 8.36 14.34
CA PHE A 436 -13.47 6.99 14.49
C PHE A 436 -12.55 6.18 15.39
N THR A 437 -13.13 5.26 16.16
CA THR A 437 -12.37 4.24 16.88
C THR A 437 -13.09 2.89 16.82
N LEU A 438 -12.34 1.81 16.99
CA LEU A 438 -12.83 0.43 17.00
C LEU A 438 -13.08 -0.11 18.42
N LEU A 439 -12.84 0.70 19.44
CA LEU A 439 -12.96 0.29 20.84
C LEU A 439 -13.91 1.20 21.61
N ALA A 440 -14.75 0.55 22.41
CA ALA A 440 -15.53 1.20 23.44
C ALA A 440 -14.63 1.71 24.59
N PRO A 441 -15.15 2.58 25.47
CA PRO A 441 -14.43 2.98 26.68
C PRO A 441 -14.13 1.81 27.62
N ASN A 442 -14.77 0.64 27.44
CA ASN A 442 -14.48 -0.58 28.19
C ASN A 442 -13.40 -1.48 27.53
N GLY A 443 -12.81 -1.05 26.40
CA GLY A 443 -11.77 -1.77 25.67
C GLY A 443 -12.23 -2.94 24.79
N GLU A 444 -13.54 -3.22 24.77
CA GLU A 444 -14.13 -4.21 23.87
C GLU A 444 -14.35 -3.64 22.47
N ALA A 445 -14.46 -4.52 21.47
CA ALA A 445 -14.57 -4.13 20.08
C ALA A 445 -15.96 -3.53 19.80
N GLN A 446 -16.02 -2.24 19.51
CA GLN A 446 -17.25 -1.52 19.19
C GLN A 446 -16.95 -0.34 18.27
N PRO A 447 -17.66 -0.15 17.14
CA PRO A 447 -17.43 1.00 16.28
C PRO A 447 -18.03 2.25 16.90
N TRP A 448 -17.23 3.31 17.02
CA TRP A 448 -17.62 4.62 17.54
C TRP A 448 -17.28 5.74 16.55
N SER A 449 -18.10 6.78 16.54
CA SER A 449 -17.80 8.04 15.85
C SER A 449 -17.86 9.23 16.80
N PHE A 450 -17.03 10.24 16.54
CA PHE A 450 -16.99 11.54 17.23
C PHE A 450 -17.20 12.63 16.19
N SER A 451 -18.18 13.53 16.40
CA SER A 451 -18.43 14.63 15.47
C SER A 451 -19.12 15.83 16.14
N PRO A 452 -18.65 17.07 15.84
CA PRO A 452 -17.32 17.38 15.31
C PRO A 452 -16.23 16.89 16.28
N ILE A 453 -15.01 16.64 15.80
CA ILE A 453 -13.92 16.20 16.69
C ILE A 453 -13.61 17.31 17.70
N LEU A 454 -13.57 16.98 19.00
CA LEU A 454 -13.26 17.95 20.05
C LEU A 454 -11.89 18.62 19.83
N GLY A 455 -11.89 19.94 19.63
CA GLY A 455 -10.68 20.72 19.34
C GLY A 455 -10.40 20.96 17.84
N ALA A 456 -11.17 20.34 16.94
CA ALA A 456 -11.11 20.55 15.50
C ALA A 456 -12.17 21.53 14.99
N ASP A 457 -12.18 21.79 13.68
CA ASP A 457 -13.11 22.73 13.06
C ASP A 457 -14.58 22.37 13.35
N GLY A 458 -15.35 23.37 13.79
CA GLY A 458 -16.77 23.25 14.12
C GLY A 458 -17.08 22.79 15.55
N SER A 459 -16.07 22.42 16.35
CA SER A 459 -16.30 22.01 17.74
C SER A 459 -16.29 23.17 18.76
N GLN A 460 -15.73 24.34 18.43
CA GLN A 460 -15.81 25.53 19.29
C GLN A 460 -17.16 26.22 19.15
N LEU A 461 -17.92 26.30 20.24
CA LEU A 461 -19.25 26.90 20.26
C LEU A 461 -19.39 27.89 21.42
N LYS A 462 -20.18 28.94 21.20
CA LYS A 462 -20.59 29.89 22.22
C LYS A 462 -21.94 29.49 22.80
N ARG A 463 -22.24 29.95 24.01
CA ARG A 463 -23.56 29.79 24.62
C ARG A 463 -24.66 30.25 23.65
N GLY A 464 -25.67 29.41 23.45
CA GLY A 464 -26.78 29.65 22.52
C GLY A 464 -26.54 29.15 21.09
N ASP A 465 -25.31 28.76 20.74
CA ASP A 465 -25.04 28.09 19.46
C ASP A 465 -25.60 26.66 19.47
N THR A 466 -25.93 26.12 18.29
CA THR A 466 -26.41 24.75 18.14
C THR A 466 -25.31 23.82 17.67
N LEU A 467 -24.96 22.83 18.49
CA LEU A 467 -24.16 21.67 18.10
C LEU A 467 -25.03 20.74 17.24
N ARG A 468 -24.51 20.29 16.09
CA ARG A 468 -25.18 19.34 15.19
C ARG A 468 -24.22 18.25 14.77
N ALA A 469 -24.73 17.02 14.65
CA ALA A 469 -24.01 15.92 14.05
C ALA A 469 -24.98 14.94 13.38
N ALA A 470 -24.49 14.22 12.37
CA ALA A 470 -25.23 13.15 11.74
C ALA A 470 -24.30 11.99 11.33
N TRP A 471 -24.80 10.77 11.39
CA TRP A 471 -24.08 9.57 10.96
C TRP A 471 -25.06 8.48 10.52
N HIS A 472 -24.55 7.45 9.86
CA HIS A 472 -25.31 6.24 9.54
C HIS A 472 -24.88 5.10 10.46
N VAL A 473 -25.86 4.44 11.06
CA VAL A 473 -25.72 3.27 11.93
C VAL A 473 -26.08 2.03 11.12
N VAL A 474 -25.17 1.05 11.08
CA VAL A 474 -25.33 -0.18 10.30
C VAL A 474 -25.31 -1.39 11.22
N MET A 475 -26.36 -2.21 11.18
CA MET A 475 -26.35 -3.57 11.72
C MET A 475 -26.95 -4.50 10.67
N ALA A 476 -26.08 -5.26 10.00
CA ALA A 476 -26.45 -6.03 8.82
C ALA A 476 -25.95 -7.48 8.92
N PRO A 477 -26.75 -8.47 8.48
CA PRO A 477 -26.29 -9.85 8.27
C PRO A 477 -25.51 -9.98 6.95
N GLN A 478 -24.58 -9.05 6.75
CA GLN A 478 -23.71 -8.89 5.58
C GLN A 478 -22.26 -8.92 6.06
N SER A 479 -21.32 -9.30 5.19
CA SER A 479 -19.89 -9.15 5.48
C SER A 479 -19.49 -7.67 5.49
N TRP A 480 -18.33 -7.36 6.08
CA TRP A 480 -17.78 -6.00 6.03
C TRP A 480 -17.58 -5.51 4.58
N GLU A 481 -17.23 -6.41 3.65
CA GLU A 481 -17.03 -6.10 2.23
C GLU A 481 -18.32 -5.60 1.58
N GLN A 482 -19.45 -6.25 1.90
CA GLN A 482 -20.75 -5.86 1.37
C GLN A 482 -21.25 -4.56 2.02
N VAL A 483 -21.00 -4.36 3.31
CA VAL A 483 -21.33 -3.09 3.99
C VAL A 483 -20.52 -1.92 3.42
N MET A 484 -19.22 -2.11 3.17
CA MET A 484 -18.37 -1.12 2.49
C MET A 484 -18.97 -0.76 1.12
N ARG A 485 -19.25 -1.78 0.29
CA ARG A 485 -19.86 -1.57 -1.02
C ARG A 485 -21.19 -0.83 -0.97
N ASP A 486 -22.06 -1.20 -0.02
CA ASP A 486 -23.36 -0.55 0.16
C ASP A 486 -23.17 0.92 0.58
N ALA A 487 -22.18 1.22 1.43
CA ALA A 487 -21.81 2.58 1.79
C ALA A 487 -21.29 3.35 0.58
N ASP A 488 -20.37 2.79 -0.19
CA ASP A 488 -19.74 3.46 -1.34
C ASP A 488 -20.76 3.82 -2.42
N THR A 489 -21.65 2.88 -2.73
CA THR A 489 -22.61 3.06 -3.82
C THR A 489 -23.86 3.83 -3.40
N ARG A 490 -24.40 3.60 -2.20
CA ARG A 490 -25.67 4.20 -1.76
C ARG A 490 -25.51 5.46 -0.91
N LEU A 491 -24.44 5.56 -0.11
CA LEU A 491 -24.19 6.73 0.75
C LEU A 491 -23.22 7.69 0.08
N TYR A 492 -22.06 7.19 -0.36
CA TYR A 492 -21.04 8.01 -1.01
C TYR A 492 -21.26 8.22 -2.51
N GLY A 493 -22.27 7.57 -3.11
CA GLY A 493 -22.65 7.78 -4.50
C GLY A 493 -21.51 7.56 -5.49
N VAL A 494 -20.56 6.67 -5.19
CA VAL A 494 -19.39 6.41 -6.04
C VAL A 494 -19.86 5.78 -7.34
N THR A 495 -19.73 6.53 -8.42
CA THR A 495 -20.05 6.09 -9.79
C THR A 495 -18.85 6.23 -10.71
N ASP A 496 -18.91 5.58 -11.86
CA ASP A 496 -17.98 5.83 -12.95
C ASP A 496 -18.32 7.15 -13.66
N TYR A 497 -17.79 8.25 -13.13
CA TYR A 497 -18.01 9.60 -13.66
C TYR A 497 -16.79 10.17 -14.42
N ARG A 498 -15.66 9.47 -14.43
CA ARG A 498 -14.41 9.96 -15.05
C ARG A 498 -14.36 9.69 -16.55
N GLU A 499 -13.73 10.61 -17.25
CA GLU A 499 -13.41 10.56 -18.67
C GLU A 499 -12.08 11.32 -18.91
N PRO A 500 -11.35 11.05 -20.01
CA PRO A 500 -10.17 11.83 -20.36
C PRO A 500 -10.47 13.33 -20.44
N VAL A 501 -9.53 14.22 -20.10
CA VAL A 501 -9.76 15.68 -20.12
C VAL A 501 -9.15 16.30 -21.37
N THR A 502 -7.81 16.35 -21.44
CA THR A 502 -7.06 16.94 -22.54
C THR A 502 -6.34 15.90 -23.41
N THR A 503 -6.21 14.66 -22.94
CA THR A 503 -5.35 13.64 -23.56
C THR A 503 -5.90 12.24 -23.29
N SER A 504 -5.87 11.39 -24.31
CA SER A 504 -6.23 9.96 -24.22
C SER A 504 -5.19 9.18 -23.39
N ILE A 505 -5.51 7.97 -22.92
CA ILE A 505 -4.49 7.10 -22.28
C ILE A 505 -3.36 6.80 -23.27
N THR A 506 -3.69 6.60 -24.54
CA THR A 506 -2.71 6.35 -25.61
C THR A 506 -1.71 7.49 -25.73
N ASP A 507 -2.21 8.71 -25.87
CA ASP A 507 -1.36 9.88 -26.03
C ASP A 507 -0.60 10.19 -24.74
N GLN A 508 -1.18 9.92 -23.56
CA GLN A 508 -0.47 10.04 -22.29
C GLN A 508 0.70 9.05 -22.20
N ALA A 509 0.49 7.78 -22.60
CA ALA A 509 1.53 6.78 -22.62
C ALA A 509 2.67 7.17 -23.57
N LEU A 510 2.33 7.63 -24.79
CA LEU A 510 3.33 8.13 -25.74
C LEU A 510 4.06 9.37 -25.19
N ASN A 511 3.37 10.30 -24.51
CA ASN A 511 3.99 11.50 -23.91
C ASN A 511 5.01 11.13 -22.81
N ILE A 512 4.77 10.03 -22.10
CA ILE A 512 5.71 9.51 -21.10
C ILE A 512 6.89 8.78 -21.77
N ILE A 513 6.67 8.08 -22.89
CA ILE A 513 7.76 7.51 -23.70
C ILE A 513 8.70 8.62 -24.16
N ASP A 514 8.16 9.73 -24.68
CA ASP A 514 8.93 10.90 -25.08
C ASP A 514 9.64 11.57 -23.89
N LEU A 515 9.06 11.51 -22.68
CA LEU A 515 9.69 12.00 -21.45
C LEU A 515 10.87 11.12 -21.04
N ILE A 516 10.71 9.80 -21.09
CA ILE A 516 11.78 8.85 -20.77
C ILE A 516 12.92 8.96 -21.79
N ALA A 517 12.63 9.26 -23.06
CA ALA A 517 13.62 9.48 -24.11
C ALA A 517 14.42 10.78 -23.93
N ASP A 518 13.93 11.75 -23.14
CA ASP A 518 14.63 12.99 -22.84
C ASP A 518 15.60 12.79 -21.66
N ASP A 519 16.91 12.96 -21.88
CA ASP A 519 17.92 12.76 -20.83
C ASP A 519 17.71 13.72 -19.64
N LYS A 520 17.37 14.98 -19.89
CA LYS A 520 17.30 16.02 -18.86
C LYS A 520 15.99 15.97 -18.10
N ALA A 521 14.87 15.89 -18.81
CA ALA A 521 13.53 15.90 -18.23
C ALA A 521 13.12 14.52 -17.68
N GLY A 522 13.57 13.44 -18.33
CA GLY A 522 13.42 12.06 -17.86
C GLY A 522 14.40 11.68 -16.75
N GLY A 523 15.40 12.53 -16.46
CA GLY A 523 16.38 12.34 -15.41
C GLY A 523 17.25 11.10 -15.66
N TRP A 524 17.75 10.91 -16.88
CA TRP A 524 18.56 9.74 -17.24
C TRP A 524 20.05 9.99 -16.99
N ASP A 525 20.68 9.14 -16.19
CA ASP A 525 22.14 9.10 -16.04
C ASP A 525 22.70 8.01 -16.97
N ALA A 526 23.36 8.45 -18.05
CA ALA A 526 23.95 7.56 -19.05
C ALA A 526 25.11 6.72 -18.50
N ARG A 527 25.88 7.24 -17.54
CA ARG A 527 27.03 6.54 -16.94
C ARG A 527 26.56 5.43 -16.01
N LEU A 528 25.54 5.69 -15.22
CA LEU A 528 24.95 4.72 -14.28
C LEU A 528 23.85 3.86 -14.92
N LYS A 529 23.46 4.16 -16.18
CA LYS A 529 22.51 3.42 -17.01
C LYS A 529 21.11 3.33 -16.41
N GLY A 530 20.58 4.43 -15.87
CA GLY A 530 19.25 4.43 -15.28
C GLY A 530 18.68 5.81 -14.99
N PRO A 531 17.38 5.89 -14.66
CA PRO A 531 16.78 7.14 -14.23
C PRO A 531 17.21 7.47 -12.78
N GLU A 532 17.42 8.75 -12.52
CA GLU A 532 17.84 9.28 -11.23
C GLU A 532 16.81 8.98 -10.13
N ASN A 533 17.35 8.63 -8.96
CA ASN A 533 16.62 8.55 -7.72
C ASN A 533 16.78 9.85 -6.94
N ILE A 534 15.69 10.60 -6.83
CA ILE A 534 15.70 11.90 -6.19
C ILE A 534 15.99 11.82 -4.68
N GLU A 535 15.80 10.66 -4.07
CA GLU A 535 15.86 10.52 -2.61
C GLU A 535 17.27 10.26 -2.08
N SER A 536 18.26 10.03 -2.96
CA SER A 536 19.66 9.87 -2.60
C SER A 536 20.58 10.55 -3.61
N PRO A 537 21.73 11.10 -3.19
CA PRO A 537 22.69 11.69 -4.12
C PRO A 537 23.29 10.65 -5.07
N SER A 538 23.51 11.04 -6.33
CA SER A 538 24.16 10.26 -7.39
C SER A 538 23.68 8.81 -7.48
N THR A 539 22.37 8.61 -7.41
CA THR A 539 21.75 7.28 -7.38
C THR A 539 20.80 7.12 -8.57
N VAL A 540 20.81 5.95 -9.19
CA VAL A 540 19.79 5.55 -10.17
C VAL A 540 18.95 4.40 -9.63
N THR A 541 17.69 4.31 -10.11
CA THR A 541 16.76 3.25 -9.73
C THR A 541 16.01 2.72 -10.95
N HIS A 542 16.04 1.42 -11.19
CA HIS A 542 15.14 0.77 -12.15
C HIS A 542 13.94 0.17 -11.42
N ALA A 543 12.81 0.88 -11.34
CA ALA A 543 11.59 0.39 -10.68
C ALA A 543 10.69 -0.48 -11.58
N ALA A 544 10.71 -0.26 -12.89
CA ALA A 544 9.97 -1.06 -13.88
C ALA A 544 10.81 -1.31 -15.15
N PRO A 545 11.93 -2.04 -15.07
CA PRO A 545 12.89 -2.19 -16.17
C PRO A 545 12.30 -2.80 -17.46
N LEU A 546 11.27 -3.64 -17.38
CA LEU A 546 10.71 -4.26 -18.59
C LEU A 546 10.01 -3.28 -19.53
N ILE A 547 9.51 -2.15 -19.02
CA ILE A 547 8.77 -1.20 -19.86
C ILE A 547 9.68 -0.53 -20.88
N TYR A 548 10.98 -0.39 -20.63
CA TYR A 548 11.91 0.19 -21.61
C TYR A 548 12.01 -0.67 -22.88
N LEU A 549 12.11 -2.00 -22.71
CA LEU A 549 12.13 -2.95 -23.82
C LEU A 549 10.76 -2.98 -24.52
N SER A 550 9.68 -2.95 -23.74
CA SER A 550 8.31 -2.91 -24.26
C SER A 550 8.07 -1.66 -25.10
N SER A 551 8.45 -0.47 -24.61
CA SER A 551 8.29 0.79 -25.34
C SER A 551 8.95 0.74 -26.71
N ALA A 552 10.22 0.31 -26.79
CA ALA A 552 10.92 0.18 -28.08
C ALA A 552 10.17 -0.73 -29.07
N LEU A 553 9.63 -1.85 -28.60
CA LEU A 553 8.86 -2.77 -29.45
C LEU A 553 7.51 -2.20 -29.86
N LEU A 554 6.82 -1.56 -28.91
CA LEU A 554 5.48 -1.00 -29.13
C LEU A 554 5.52 0.21 -30.05
N THR A 555 6.56 1.03 -30.02
CA THR A 555 6.73 2.17 -30.94
C THR A 555 7.49 1.82 -32.21
N LYS A 556 8.04 0.59 -32.29
CA LYS A 556 9.00 0.16 -33.33
C LYS A 556 10.21 1.10 -33.43
N ASP A 557 10.66 1.63 -32.30
CA ASP A 557 11.77 2.58 -32.21
C ASP A 557 13.06 1.86 -31.80
N GLU A 558 13.89 1.57 -32.81
CA GLU A 558 15.20 0.94 -32.62
C GLU A 558 16.19 1.88 -31.91
N ASP A 559 16.09 3.19 -32.10
CA ASP A 559 16.96 4.16 -31.42
C ASP A 559 16.66 4.22 -29.92
N PHE A 560 15.38 4.17 -29.54
CA PHE A 560 14.96 4.03 -28.14
C PHE A 560 15.51 2.73 -27.54
N TYR A 561 15.51 1.63 -28.31
CA TYR A 561 16.13 0.38 -27.84
C TYR A 561 17.59 0.60 -27.47
N TRP A 562 18.39 1.19 -28.36
CA TRP A 562 19.82 1.41 -28.12
C TRP A 562 20.09 2.39 -26.97
N LYS A 563 19.30 3.46 -26.86
CA LYS A 563 19.54 4.54 -25.88
C LYS A 563 18.95 4.26 -24.49
N ARG A 564 17.99 3.35 -24.37
CA ARG A 564 17.27 3.08 -23.11
C ARG A 564 17.15 1.60 -22.78
N ALA A 565 16.67 0.78 -23.72
CA ALA A 565 16.41 -0.62 -23.43
C ALA A 565 17.71 -1.44 -23.25
N LEU A 566 18.68 -1.30 -24.15
CA LEU A 566 19.98 -1.97 -24.05
C LEU A 566 20.71 -1.59 -22.74
N PRO A 567 20.90 -0.30 -22.39
CA PRO A 567 21.47 0.09 -21.11
C PRO A 567 20.72 -0.49 -19.89
N THR A 568 19.40 -0.64 -19.98
CA THR A 568 18.60 -1.29 -18.93
C THR A 568 18.89 -2.79 -18.83
N ILE A 569 19.07 -3.50 -19.95
CA ILE A 569 19.50 -4.91 -19.95
C ILE A 569 20.90 -5.02 -19.34
N GLU A 570 21.83 -4.16 -19.74
CA GLU A 570 23.19 -4.11 -19.19
C GLU A 570 23.20 -3.82 -17.69
N TYR A 571 22.30 -2.93 -17.23
CA TYR A 571 22.05 -2.68 -15.82
C TYR A 571 21.61 -3.95 -15.09
N LEU A 572 20.58 -4.63 -15.59
CA LEU A 572 20.12 -5.88 -15.00
C LEU A 572 21.22 -6.95 -14.98
N LEU A 573 22.06 -7.02 -16.01
CA LEU A 573 23.14 -8.01 -16.08
C LEU A 573 24.24 -7.75 -15.05
N SER A 574 24.58 -6.49 -14.76
CA SER A 574 25.79 -6.16 -13.99
C SER A 574 25.56 -5.50 -12.63
N ARG A 575 24.31 -5.15 -12.27
CA ARG A 575 24.01 -4.59 -10.95
C ARG A 575 23.30 -5.62 -10.08
N PRO A 576 23.66 -5.74 -8.79
CA PRO A 576 23.03 -6.70 -7.88
C PRO A 576 21.64 -6.24 -7.39
N SER A 577 21.30 -4.95 -7.55
CA SER A 577 20.11 -4.32 -6.99
C SER A 577 19.36 -3.45 -8.01
N ALA A 578 18.08 -3.13 -7.74
CA ALA A 578 17.34 -2.11 -8.48
C ALA A 578 17.90 -0.70 -8.27
N HIS A 579 18.66 -0.48 -7.19
CA HIS A 579 19.34 0.78 -6.88
C HIS A 579 20.84 0.67 -7.09
N PHE A 580 21.45 1.71 -7.66
CA PHE A 580 22.90 1.78 -7.83
C PHE A 580 23.43 3.19 -7.67
N ALA A 581 24.58 3.31 -7.02
CA ALA A 581 25.36 4.52 -6.87
C ALA A 581 26.83 4.14 -6.74
N THR A 582 27.74 4.98 -7.21
CA THR A 582 29.19 4.76 -7.06
C THR A 582 29.71 5.16 -5.68
N LYS A 583 28.95 5.98 -4.94
CA LYS A 583 29.28 6.47 -3.60
C LYS A 583 28.20 6.01 -2.60
N PRO A 584 28.41 4.90 -1.85
CA PRO A 584 27.43 4.40 -0.89
C PRO A 584 27.39 5.20 0.43
N LYS A 585 28.41 6.03 0.70
CA LYS A 585 28.46 6.85 1.92
C LYS A 585 27.34 7.90 1.89
N ASN A 586 26.60 8.02 3.00
CA ASN A 586 25.44 8.91 3.14
C ASN A 586 24.30 8.63 2.14
N ASN A 587 24.20 7.41 1.62
CA ASN A 587 23.13 6.98 0.73
C ASN A 587 22.08 6.14 1.47
N SER A 588 20.80 6.43 1.26
CA SER A 588 19.70 5.72 1.92
C SER A 588 19.30 4.39 1.26
N TYR A 589 19.71 4.15 0.00
CA TYR A 589 19.31 3.01 -0.82
C TYR A 589 20.44 2.03 -1.13
N VAL A 590 21.68 2.53 -1.15
CA VAL A 590 22.84 1.78 -1.63
C VAL A 590 23.83 1.55 -0.50
N THR A 591 24.12 0.27 -0.25
CA THR A 591 25.22 -0.19 0.61
C THR A 591 26.48 -0.45 -0.22
N THR A 592 27.64 -0.65 0.43
CA THR A 592 28.89 -1.09 -0.22
C THR A 592 28.71 -2.36 -1.06
N ASN A 593 27.82 -3.27 -0.65
CA ASN A 593 27.57 -4.51 -1.38
C ASN A 593 26.72 -4.32 -2.64
N SER A 594 25.90 -3.27 -2.68
CA SER A 594 25.05 -2.93 -3.83
C SER A 594 25.68 -1.86 -4.75
N SER A 595 26.74 -1.16 -4.31
CA SER A 595 27.51 -0.21 -5.13
C SER A 595 28.60 -0.85 -6.00
N ARG A 596 28.65 -2.19 -6.06
CA ARG A 596 29.63 -2.94 -6.85
C ARG A 596 29.02 -3.47 -8.14
N ILE A 597 29.87 -3.74 -9.13
CA ILE A 597 29.47 -4.56 -10.27
C ILE A 597 29.39 -6.02 -9.84
N GLY A 598 28.25 -6.64 -10.12
CA GLY A 598 27.94 -8.03 -9.82
C GLY A 598 27.07 -8.61 -10.91
N PHE A 599 27.54 -9.68 -11.54
CA PHE A 599 26.90 -10.28 -12.72
C PHE A 599 25.69 -11.16 -12.41
N ARG A 600 24.96 -10.76 -11.37
CA ARG A 600 23.77 -11.43 -10.88
C ARG A 600 22.91 -10.40 -10.18
N ASN A 601 21.81 -10.01 -10.83
CA ASN A 601 20.78 -9.24 -10.15
C ASN A 601 20.07 -10.14 -9.14
N LEU A 602 20.17 -9.79 -7.86
CA LEU A 602 19.49 -10.51 -6.79
C LEU A 602 18.16 -9.85 -6.45
N PHE A 603 17.98 -8.58 -6.81
CA PHE A 603 16.74 -7.86 -6.58
C PHE A 603 15.62 -8.37 -7.50
N TYR A 604 15.90 -8.68 -8.76
CA TYR A 604 14.90 -9.18 -9.70
C TYR A 604 15.02 -10.69 -9.93
N GLY A 605 13.93 -11.42 -9.68
CA GLY A 605 13.85 -12.87 -9.84
C GLY A 605 13.46 -13.32 -11.25
N SER A 606 13.08 -14.60 -11.36
CA SER A 606 12.73 -15.24 -12.65
C SER A 606 11.64 -14.52 -13.43
N VAL A 607 10.71 -13.86 -12.75
CA VAL A 607 9.59 -13.15 -13.40
C VAL A 607 10.10 -12.06 -14.35
N VAL A 608 11.03 -11.23 -13.89
CA VAL A 608 11.60 -10.15 -14.71
C VAL A 608 12.54 -10.70 -15.78
N TRP A 609 13.40 -11.67 -15.45
CA TRP A 609 14.31 -12.27 -16.43
C TRP A 609 13.59 -13.01 -17.55
N GLN A 610 12.47 -13.68 -17.25
CA GLN A 610 11.57 -14.26 -18.25
C GLN A 610 10.97 -13.18 -19.15
N GLY A 611 10.67 -12.00 -18.61
CA GLY A 611 10.25 -10.84 -19.40
C GLY A 611 11.34 -10.28 -20.31
N VAL A 612 12.59 -10.22 -19.86
CA VAL A 612 13.73 -9.85 -20.70
C VAL A 612 13.89 -10.83 -21.87
N ASP A 613 13.77 -12.14 -21.60
CA ASP A 613 13.81 -13.18 -22.64
C ASP A 613 12.68 -13.03 -23.66
N ASP A 614 11.43 -12.87 -23.21
CA ASP A 614 10.28 -12.65 -24.10
C ASP A 614 10.41 -11.35 -24.93
N LEU A 615 10.86 -10.24 -24.33
CA LEU A 615 10.97 -8.94 -25.01
C LEU A 615 12.20 -8.84 -25.92
N THR A 616 13.22 -9.67 -25.70
CA THR A 616 14.31 -9.89 -26.67
C THR A 616 13.97 -11.00 -27.67
N ARG A 617 12.69 -11.39 -27.77
CA ARG A 617 12.15 -12.42 -28.68
C ARG A 617 12.80 -13.80 -28.54
N ARG A 618 13.34 -14.10 -27.35
CA ARG A 618 14.05 -15.34 -27.02
C ARG A 618 15.25 -15.61 -27.93
N LEU A 619 15.85 -14.53 -28.44
CA LEU A 619 17.01 -14.59 -29.33
C LEU A 619 18.34 -14.79 -28.58
N ASN A 620 18.31 -14.81 -27.25
CA ASN A 620 19.48 -14.92 -26.37
C ASN A 620 19.35 -16.14 -25.43
N PRO A 621 19.56 -17.38 -25.91
CA PRO A 621 19.39 -18.62 -25.14
C PRO A 621 20.15 -18.66 -23.80
N TRP A 622 21.27 -17.94 -23.69
CA TRP A 622 22.06 -17.87 -22.46
C TRP A 622 21.32 -17.17 -21.30
N LEU A 623 20.24 -16.40 -21.56
CA LEU A 623 19.39 -15.81 -20.53
C LEU A 623 18.72 -16.86 -19.64
N ASP A 624 18.60 -18.11 -20.09
CA ASP A 624 18.00 -19.19 -19.31
C ASP A 624 18.67 -19.38 -17.94
N SER A 625 20.00 -19.17 -17.88
CA SER A 625 20.79 -19.22 -16.64
C SER A 625 20.46 -18.10 -15.63
N TYR A 626 19.78 -17.04 -16.06
CA TYR A 626 19.25 -15.98 -15.20
C TYR A 626 17.80 -16.27 -14.75
N ILE A 627 17.08 -17.11 -15.50
CA ILE A 627 15.68 -17.46 -15.25
C ILE A 627 15.57 -18.63 -14.27
N ARG A 628 16.45 -19.65 -14.35
CA ARG A 628 16.37 -20.85 -13.51
C ARG A 628 17.73 -21.41 -13.13
N ASP A 629 17.77 -22.13 -12.01
CA ASP A 629 18.95 -22.86 -11.56
C ASP A 629 19.12 -24.19 -12.31
N ALA A 630 20.19 -24.93 -11.98
CA ALA A 630 20.50 -26.22 -12.58
C ALA A 630 19.44 -27.30 -12.30
N GLU A 631 18.62 -27.12 -11.25
CA GLU A 631 17.50 -28.01 -10.90
C GLU A 631 16.16 -27.54 -11.48
N ASN A 632 16.17 -26.62 -12.46
CA ASN A 632 14.97 -26.03 -13.07
C ASN A 632 14.04 -25.28 -12.09
N ARG A 633 14.58 -24.77 -10.99
CA ARG A 633 13.82 -23.93 -10.05
C ARG A 633 13.95 -22.46 -10.43
N PRO A 634 12.88 -21.66 -10.25
CA PRO A 634 12.96 -20.23 -10.44
C PRO A 634 13.80 -19.60 -9.32
N PHE A 635 14.53 -18.55 -9.66
CA PHE A 635 15.20 -17.69 -8.72
C PHE A 635 14.21 -16.75 -8.05
N LYS A 636 14.24 -16.76 -6.71
CA LYS A 636 13.46 -15.85 -5.88
C LYS A 636 14.19 -14.49 -5.77
N PRO A 637 13.48 -13.36 -5.87
CA PRO A 637 14.08 -12.06 -5.59
C PRO A 637 14.48 -11.93 -4.10
N ALA A 638 15.57 -11.20 -3.86
CA ALA A 638 16.06 -10.81 -2.54
C ALA A 638 15.76 -9.31 -2.31
N ASN A 639 14.49 -8.98 -2.13
CA ASN A 639 14.00 -7.62 -1.94
C ASN A 639 12.78 -7.57 -0.99
N SER A 640 12.23 -6.37 -0.79
CA SER A 640 11.01 -6.12 -0.02
C SER A 640 9.72 -6.11 -0.86
N GLY A 641 9.78 -6.50 -2.13
CA GLY A 641 8.64 -6.55 -3.06
C GLY A 641 7.75 -7.78 -2.87
N THR A 642 6.53 -7.71 -3.42
CA THR A 642 5.45 -8.69 -3.15
C THR A 642 5.38 -9.86 -4.14
N GLU A 643 6.50 -10.35 -4.62
CA GLU A 643 6.48 -11.56 -5.46
C GLU A 643 6.05 -12.77 -4.60
N THR A 644 5.00 -13.47 -5.02
CA THR A 644 4.58 -14.70 -4.33
C THR A 644 5.60 -15.82 -4.57
N ASP A 645 5.68 -16.79 -3.67
CA ASP A 645 6.55 -17.97 -3.81
C ASP A 645 6.27 -18.81 -5.07
N TRP A 646 5.12 -18.61 -5.72
CA TRP A 646 4.71 -19.28 -6.96
C TRP A 646 4.76 -18.40 -8.22
N SER A 647 5.02 -17.09 -8.10
CA SER A 647 5.11 -16.17 -9.25
C SER A 647 6.26 -16.55 -10.20
N GLY A 648 7.43 -16.90 -9.66
CA GLY A 648 8.56 -17.41 -10.45
C GLY A 648 8.23 -18.70 -11.22
N TRP A 649 7.38 -19.56 -10.65
CA TRP A 649 6.93 -20.78 -11.33
C TRP A 649 5.95 -20.48 -12.48
N LEU A 650 5.05 -19.49 -12.32
CA LEU A 650 4.25 -18.97 -13.43
C LEU A 650 5.14 -18.43 -14.57
N ALA A 651 6.25 -17.77 -14.24
CA ALA A 651 7.20 -17.31 -15.26
C ALA A 651 7.75 -18.48 -16.08
N LEU A 652 8.20 -19.57 -15.42
CA LEU A 652 8.65 -20.77 -16.11
C LEU A 652 7.55 -21.38 -17.00
N TYR A 653 6.30 -21.42 -16.51
CA TYR A 653 5.16 -21.90 -17.29
C TYR A 653 4.88 -21.01 -18.52
N ARG A 654 4.96 -19.68 -18.41
CA ARG A 654 4.82 -18.75 -19.55
C ARG A 654 5.92 -18.96 -20.60
N GLN A 655 7.12 -19.32 -20.16
CA GLN A 655 8.22 -19.62 -21.07
C GLN A 655 7.98 -20.94 -21.81
N LYS A 656 7.65 -22.00 -21.06
CA LYS A 656 7.38 -23.34 -21.58
C LYS A 656 6.22 -23.98 -20.79
N PRO A 657 5.00 -23.99 -21.34
CA PRO A 657 3.85 -24.60 -20.69
C PRO A 657 4.06 -26.09 -20.44
N ASP A 658 3.74 -26.54 -19.22
CA ASP A 658 3.80 -27.95 -18.81
C ASP A 658 2.68 -28.26 -17.80
N ALA A 659 1.99 -29.38 -17.98
CA ALA A 659 0.83 -29.73 -17.17
C ALA A 659 1.19 -30.09 -15.71
N ALA A 660 2.34 -30.74 -15.48
CA ALA A 660 2.79 -31.06 -14.13
C ALA A 660 3.23 -29.79 -13.38
N LEU A 661 3.88 -28.86 -14.08
CA LEU A 661 4.23 -27.55 -13.55
C LEU A 661 2.99 -26.74 -13.19
N LEU A 662 1.95 -26.74 -14.02
CA LEU A 662 0.70 -26.04 -13.70
C LEU A 662 0.05 -26.59 -12.42
N LYS A 663 0.00 -27.92 -12.25
CA LYS A 663 -0.50 -28.55 -11.02
C LYS A 663 0.31 -28.14 -9.79
N ARG A 664 1.64 -28.04 -9.91
CA ARG A 664 2.50 -27.55 -8.83
C ARG A 664 2.20 -26.10 -8.47
N ILE A 665 1.99 -25.24 -9.48
CA ILE A 665 1.62 -23.84 -9.27
C ILE A 665 0.28 -23.74 -8.52
N GLN A 666 -0.72 -24.52 -8.94
CA GLN A 666 -2.03 -24.57 -8.27
C GLN A 666 -1.88 -24.97 -6.79
N ALA A 667 -1.16 -26.06 -6.50
CA ALA A 667 -0.94 -26.50 -5.12
C ALA A 667 -0.21 -25.45 -4.26
N ASN A 668 0.81 -24.78 -4.82
CA ASN A 668 1.51 -23.70 -4.13
C ASN A 668 0.60 -22.49 -3.88
N ALA A 669 -0.19 -22.09 -4.87
CA ALA A 669 -1.14 -20.99 -4.78
C ALA A 669 -2.23 -21.27 -3.75
N ASP A 670 -2.79 -22.49 -3.74
CA ASP A 670 -3.82 -22.90 -2.78
C ASP A 670 -3.29 -22.83 -1.34
N GLY A 671 -2.09 -23.39 -1.09
CA GLY A 671 -1.44 -23.26 0.21
C GLY A 671 -1.11 -21.81 0.57
N TRP A 672 -0.75 -20.97 -0.40
CA TRP A 672 -0.50 -19.55 -0.20
C TRP A 672 -1.80 -18.80 0.17
N ILE A 673 -2.94 -19.07 -0.47
CA ILE A 673 -4.23 -18.41 -0.17
C ILE A 673 -4.61 -18.62 1.29
N THR A 674 -4.56 -19.88 1.77
CA THR A 674 -4.86 -20.22 3.17
C THR A 674 -3.92 -19.48 4.13
N ARG A 675 -2.61 -19.47 3.84
CA ARG A 675 -1.64 -18.72 4.67
C ARG A 675 -1.95 -17.22 4.67
N ALA A 676 -2.13 -16.65 3.49
CA ALA A 676 -2.22 -15.20 3.28
C ALA A 676 -3.47 -14.58 3.91
N PHE A 677 -4.60 -15.28 3.90
CA PHE A 677 -5.88 -14.71 4.32
C PHE A 677 -6.48 -15.33 5.58
N GLU A 678 -5.96 -16.44 6.09
CA GLU A 678 -6.62 -17.20 7.18
C GLU A 678 -5.68 -17.46 8.36
N THR A 679 -4.52 -18.06 8.10
CA THR A 679 -3.64 -18.60 9.15
C THR A 679 -2.43 -17.73 9.50
N ASN A 680 -2.14 -16.67 8.74
CA ASN A 680 -1.04 -15.76 9.07
C ASN A 680 -1.30 -15.04 10.42
N PRO A 681 -0.41 -15.16 11.42
CA PRO A 681 -0.59 -14.52 12.73
C PRO A 681 -0.65 -12.99 12.64
N ASN A 682 0.00 -12.38 11.66
CA ASN A 682 -0.02 -10.93 11.44
C ASN A 682 -1.39 -10.39 10.99
N LEU A 683 -2.38 -11.27 10.76
CA LEU A 683 -3.77 -10.88 10.52
C LEU A 683 -4.48 -10.42 11.81
N ALA A 684 -3.94 -10.71 12.99
CA ALA A 684 -4.49 -10.30 14.29
C ALA A 684 -3.68 -9.19 14.99
N SER A 685 -2.47 -8.92 14.53
CA SER A 685 -1.57 -7.93 15.16
C SER A 685 -1.54 -6.62 14.36
N PRO A 686 -1.78 -5.45 14.98
CA PRO A 686 -1.57 -4.16 14.34
C PRO A 686 -0.12 -4.01 13.83
N ILE A 687 0.05 -3.53 12.60
CA ILE A 687 1.37 -3.42 11.95
C ILE A 687 1.96 -1.99 11.94
N GLY A 688 1.26 -1.04 12.56
CA GLY A 688 1.67 0.37 12.67
C GLY A 688 1.60 1.14 11.35
N ILE A 689 1.97 2.42 11.37
CA ILE A 689 1.72 3.38 10.25
C ILE A 689 2.84 3.49 9.21
N GLN A 690 3.98 2.84 9.44
CA GLN A 690 5.17 2.91 8.58
C GLN A 690 5.15 1.97 7.35
N PRO A 691 4.59 0.74 7.43
CA PRO A 691 4.63 -0.16 6.29
C PRO A 691 3.83 0.36 5.08
N PHE A 692 4.26 -0.03 3.88
CA PHE A 692 3.58 0.26 2.63
C PHE A 692 2.20 -0.43 2.59
N TYR A 693 1.15 0.32 2.25
CA TYR A 693 -0.23 -0.15 2.26
C TYR A 693 -0.42 -1.37 1.35
N ASN A 694 -0.09 -1.20 0.07
CA ASN A 694 -0.37 -2.17 -0.99
C ASN A 694 0.49 -3.45 -0.96
N VAL A 695 1.33 -3.63 0.06
CA VAL A 695 2.22 -4.80 0.23
C VAL A 695 2.16 -5.43 1.61
N SER A 696 1.97 -4.62 2.66
CA SER A 696 2.05 -5.08 4.05
C SER A 696 0.67 -5.25 4.69
N TYR A 697 -0.32 -4.48 4.23
CA TYR A 697 -1.62 -4.49 4.88
C TYR A 697 -2.45 -5.69 4.47
N TYR A 698 -2.43 -6.03 3.19
CA TYR A 698 -3.09 -7.18 2.58
C TYR A 698 -2.16 -7.90 1.60
N PRO A 699 -2.40 -9.18 1.29
CA PRO A 699 -1.58 -9.92 0.35
C PRO A 699 -1.82 -9.49 -1.10
N CYS A 700 -0.72 -9.44 -1.86
CA CYS A 700 -0.69 -9.24 -3.31
C CYS A 700 -1.52 -10.32 -4.03
N TRP A 701 -2.62 -9.92 -4.67
CA TRP A 701 -3.64 -10.83 -5.22
C TRP A 701 -3.66 -10.92 -6.74
N TRP A 702 -2.91 -10.04 -7.44
CA TRP A 702 -3.03 -9.85 -8.88
C TRP A 702 -2.76 -11.11 -9.70
N ASP A 703 -1.82 -11.96 -9.26
CA ASP A 703 -1.42 -13.16 -10.00
C ASP A 703 -2.45 -14.29 -9.90
N LEU A 704 -3.38 -14.21 -8.95
CA LEU A 704 -4.51 -15.14 -8.89
C LEU A 704 -5.37 -15.05 -10.16
N LEU A 705 -5.52 -13.85 -10.73
CA LEU A 705 -6.22 -13.68 -12.00
C LEU A 705 -5.45 -14.27 -13.18
N ASP A 706 -4.12 -14.16 -13.18
CA ASP A 706 -3.28 -14.83 -14.18
C ASP A 706 -3.47 -16.36 -14.09
N LEU A 707 -3.56 -16.93 -12.88
CA LEU A 707 -3.78 -18.36 -12.69
C LEU A 707 -5.21 -18.78 -13.04
N HIS A 708 -6.22 -17.95 -12.75
CA HIS A 708 -7.59 -18.17 -13.20
C HIS A 708 -7.69 -18.22 -14.73
N GLU A 709 -7.06 -17.29 -15.44
CA GLU A 709 -7.04 -17.29 -16.92
C GLU A 709 -6.45 -18.59 -17.50
N LEU A 710 -5.51 -19.23 -16.79
CA LEU A 710 -4.89 -20.49 -17.21
C LEU A 710 -5.72 -21.74 -16.86
N THR A 711 -6.54 -21.68 -15.82
CA THR A 711 -7.17 -22.87 -15.21
C THR A 711 -8.70 -22.87 -15.28
N GLY A 712 -9.32 -21.70 -15.40
CA GLY A 712 -10.77 -21.50 -15.28
C GLY A 712 -11.33 -21.71 -13.87
N GLU A 713 -10.48 -21.88 -12.85
CA GLU A 713 -10.95 -22.24 -11.51
C GLU A 713 -11.44 -21.02 -10.71
N GLN A 714 -12.69 -21.08 -10.25
CA GLN A 714 -13.37 -19.97 -9.57
C GLN A 714 -12.71 -19.57 -8.24
N ARG A 715 -12.07 -20.51 -7.54
CA ARG A 715 -11.43 -20.25 -6.24
C ARG A 715 -10.37 -19.14 -6.30
N TYR A 716 -9.71 -18.97 -7.43
CA TYR A 716 -8.72 -17.91 -7.63
C TYR A 716 -9.37 -16.54 -7.81
N VAL A 717 -10.52 -16.47 -8.49
CA VAL A 717 -11.34 -15.26 -8.56
C VAL A 717 -11.87 -14.89 -7.17
N ASP A 718 -12.37 -15.86 -6.41
CA ASP A 718 -12.89 -15.62 -5.07
C ASP A 718 -11.81 -15.08 -4.11
N ALA A 719 -10.60 -15.64 -4.16
CA ALA A 719 -9.45 -15.12 -3.42
C ALA A 719 -9.00 -13.74 -3.92
N ALA A 720 -9.04 -13.49 -5.23
CA ALA A 720 -8.76 -12.18 -5.81
C ALA A 720 -9.77 -11.12 -5.34
N ARG A 721 -11.06 -11.47 -5.20
CA ARG A 721 -12.10 -10.56 -4.66
C ARG A 721 -11.81 -10.12 -3.24
N ARG A 722 -11.38 -11.05 -2.36
CA ARG A 722 -10.96 -10.73 -0.98
C ARG A 722 -9.79 -9.74 -0.96
N GLY A 723 -8.78 -9.97 -1.81
CA GLY A 723 -7.64 -9.05 -1.96
C GLY A 723 -8.05 -7.68 -2.52
N ALA A 724 -8.91 -7.66 -3.54
CA ALA A 724 -9.41 -6.45 -4.17
C ALA A 724 -10.25 -5.59 -3.21
N ALA A 725 -11.03 -6.21 -2.30
CA ALA A 725 -11.78 -5.48 -1.30
C ALA A 725 -10.86 -4.66 -0.37
N HIS A 726 -9.71 -5.21 0.03
CA HIS A 726 -8.70 -4.47 0.79
C HIS A 726 -8.01 -3.39 -0.05
N THR A 727 -7.73 -3.63 -1.33
CA THR A 727 -7.25 -2.57 -2.22
C THR A 727 -8.24 -1.41 -2.27
N ILE A 728 -9.54 -1.70 -2.46
CA ILE A 728 -10.60 -0.68 -2.53
C ILE A 728 -10.74 0.06 -1.21
N ALA A 729 -10.67 -0.60 -0.05
CA ALA A 729 -10.73 0.06 1.26
C ALA A 729 -9.66 1.15 1.44
N GLY A 730 -8.53 1.06 0.73
CA GLY A 730 -7.47 2.08 0.68
C GLY A 730 -7.66 3.20 -0.34
N LEU A 731 -8.71 3.15 -1.16
CA LEU A 731 -9.04 4.16 -2.16
C LEU A 731 -10.06 5.16 -1.60
N TRP A 732 -9.87 6.43 -1.90
CA TRP A 732 -10.74 7.48 -1.35
C TRP A 732 -12.15 7.43 -1.95
N VAL A 733 -13.18 7.67 -1.13
CA VAL A 733 -14.59 7.82 -1.57
C VAL A 733 -15.19 9.19 -1.22
N ALA A 734 -14.42 10.06 -0.55
CA ALA A 734 -14.82 11.41 -0.17
C ALA A 734 -13.64 12.42 -0.29
N PRO A 735 -13.89 13.74 -0.29
CA PRO A 735 -15.18 14.36 -0.60
C PRO A 735 -15.66 13.96 -2.00
N GLN A 736 -16.98 13.79 -2.13
CA GLN A 736 -17.60 13.61 -3.44
C GLN A 736 -17.39 14.88 -4.28
N PRO A 737 -17.19 14.76 -5.59
CA PRO A 737 -17.17 15.94 -6.44
C PRO A 737 -18.52 16.63 -6.39
N ALA A 738 -18.52 17.93 -6.05
CA ALA A 738 -19.72 18.74 -6.17
C ALA A 738 -20.24 18.71 -7.62
N GLY A 739 -21.56 18.83 -7.80
CA GLY A 739 -22.10 19.09 -9.15
C GLY A 739 -21.55 20.41 -9.70
N GLY A 740 -21.24 20.45 -11.00
CA GLY A 740 -20.77 21.68 -11.68
C GLY A 740 -19.27 21.91 -11.58
N ASN A 741 -18.88 23.18 -11.42
CA ASN A 741 -17.48 23.63 -11.48
C ASN A 741 -16.93 24.01 -10.10
N THR A 742 -15.62 23.85 -9.91
CA THR A 742 -14.86 24.31 -8.75
C THR A 742 -13.77 25.30 -9.20
N THR A 743 -13.41 26.22 -8.31
CA THR A 743 -12.34 27.20 -8.53
C THR A 743 -11.00 26.61 -8.13
N LEU A 744 -10.03 26.69 -9.05
CA LEU A 744 -8.63 26.38 -8.79
C LEU A 744 -7.82 27.65 -8.68
N TYR A 745 -6.77 27.60 -7.84
CA TYR A 745 -5.77 28.66 -7.66
C TYR A 745 -6.37 30.03 -7.31
N PRO A 746 -7.19 30.11 -6.24
CA PRO A 746 -7.86 31.36 -5.87
C PRO A 746 -6.86 32.51 -5.70
N ASN A 747 -7.19 33.69 -6.22
CA ASN A 747 -6.33 34.88 -6.28
C ASN A 747 -5.07 34.72 -7.15
N ASN A 748 -5.10 33.81 -8.13
CA ASN A 748 -3.96 33.44 -8.97
C ASN A 748 -2.77 32.86 -8.19
N LYS A 749 -3.01 32.23 -7.04
CA LYS A 749 -1.94 31.71 -6.16
C LYS A 749 -2.16 30.24 -5.83
N TYR A 750 -1.06 29.51 -5.69
CA TYR A 750 -1.04 28.16 -5.12
C TYR A 750 0.13 28.00 -4.15
N VAL A 751 -0.17 27.70 -2.90
CA VAL A 751 0.83 27.47 -1.85
C VAL A 751 1.06 25.98 -1.70
N CYS A 752 2.32 25.54 -1.77
CA CYS A 752 2.67 24.15 -1.51
C CYS A 752 3.87 24.06 -0.57
N ASN A 753 3.94 22.97 0.19
CA ASN A 753 5.08 22.60 1.02
C ASN A 753 5.60 21.25 0.57
N HIS A 754 6.85 21.15 0.17
CA HIS A 754 7.43 19.87 -0.23
C HIS A 754 8.85 19.71 0.26
N THR A 755 9.25 18.44 0.38
CA THR A 755 10.65 18.06 0.51
C THR A 755 11.40 18.40 -0.78
N ILE A 756 12.57 19.00 -0.60
CA ILE A 756 13.56 19.26 -1.64
C ILE A 756 14.48 18.04 -1.72
N TRP A 757 14.78 17.62 -2.94
CA TRP A 757 15.42 16.34 -3.21
C TRP A 757 16.72 16.55 -3.98
N TRP A 758 17.33 15.44 -4.41
CA TRP A 758 18.56 15.40 -5.18
C TRP A 758 18.30 15.36 -6.68
N LYS A 759 19.19 15.98 -7.45
CA LYS A 759 19.47 15.66 -8.84
C LYS A 759 20.99 15.55 -9.00
N GLY A 760 21.49 14.36 -9.30
CA GLY A 760 22.90 14.01 -9.10
C GLY A 760 23.34 14.28 -7.65
N ASP A 761 24.38 15.09 -7.46
CA ASP A 761 24.86 15.53 -6.14
C ASP A 761 24.30 16.90 -5.70
N ALA A 762 23.39 17.50 -6.49
CA ALA A 762 22.85 18.84 -6.25
C ALA A 762 21.43 18.80 -5.67
N SER A 763 21.06 19.85 -4.94
CA SER A 763 19.68 20.10 -4.54
C SER A 763 18.85 20.54 -5.74
N TYR A 764 17.67 19.94 -5.94
CA TYR A 764 16.87 20.26 -7.11
C TYR A 764 15.38 20.01 -6.88
N ARG A 765 14.57 20.92 -7.41
CA ARG A 765 13.14 20.72 -7.68
C ARG A 765 12.70 21.69 -8.77
N LEU A 766 12.09 21.19 -9.84
CA LEU A 766 11.81 22.01 -11.04
C LEU A 766 10.87 23.18 -10.70
N GLY A 767 11.29 24.41 -11.03
CA GLY A 767 10.52 25.62 -10.81
C GLY A 767 10.57 26.18 -9.37
N TRP A 768 11.33 25.57 -8.46
CA TRP A 768 11.50 26.06 -7.09
C TRP A 768 12.70 27.01 -6.96
N PRO A 769 12.74 27.89 -5.94
CA PRO A 769 13.89 28.77 -5.72
C PRO A 769 15.20 28.01 -5.49
N ASP A 770 16.31 28.60 -5.94
CA ASP A 770 17.65 28.08 -5.71
C ASP A 770 18.08 28.19 -4.23
N GLY A 771 19.15 27.48 -3.86
CA GLY A 771 19.77 27.55 -2.53
C GLY A 771 19.06 26.76 -1.43
N LEU A 772 17.95 26.08 -1.75
CA LEU A 772 17.28 25.17 -0.83
C LEU A 772 18.13 23.92 -0.57
N LYS A 773 18.06 23.37 0.65
CA LYS A 773 18.84 22.20 1.06
C LYS A 773 18.10 20.89 0.74
N PRO A 774 18.78 19.84 0.27
CA PRO A 774 18.18 18.51 0.13
C PRO A 774 17.65 18.00 1.47
N HIS A 775 16.57 17.23 1.41
CA HIS A 775 15.79 16.73 2.55
C HIS A 775 15.16 17.80 3.45
N ALA A 776 15.33 19.09 3.16
CA ALA A 776 14.59 20.14 3.83
C ALA A 776 13.17 20.26 3.24
N ARG A 777 12.20 20.62 4.08
CA ARG A 777 10.89 21.06 3.59
C ARG A 777 10.91 22.55 3.32
N ALA A 778 10.36 22.96 2.19
CA ALA A 778 10.18 24.36 1.83
C ALA A 778 8.71 24.62 1.51
N THR A 779 8.19 25.77 1.94
CA THR A 779 6.89 26.29 1.51
C THR A 779 7.11 27.36 0.45
N VAL A 780 6.51 27.20 -0.71
CA VAL A 780 6.60 28.13 -1.84
C VAL A 780 5.19 28.48 -2.32
N THR A 781 5.01 29.74 -2.72
CA THR A 781 3.78 30.21 -3.37
C THR A 781 4.05 30.43 -4.85
N PHE A 782 3.27 29.79 -5.70
CA PHE A 782 3.35 29.91 -7.15
C PHE A 782 2.24 30.80 -7.70
N ASP A 783 2.56 31.54 -8.76
CA ASP A 783 1.61 32.30 -9.58
C ASP A 783 0.97 31.36 -10.61
N LEU A 784 -0.19 30.80 -10.27
CA LEU A 784 -0.97 29.93 -11.15
C LEU A 784 -2.32 30.61 -11.44
N PRO A 785 -2.70 30.84 -12.72
CA PRO A 785 -3.92 31.56 -13.04
C PRO A 785 -5.18 30.89 -12.48
N GLU A 786 -6.02 31.67 -11.80
CA GLU A 786 -7.31 31.22 -11.31
C GLU A 786 -8.20 30.76 -12.48
N LYS A 787 -8.91 29.64 -12.29
CA LYS A 787 -9.84 29.13 -13.30
C LYS A 787 -10.91 28.23 -12.72
N GLN A 788 -12.00 28.10 -13.46
CA GLN A 788 -13.07 27.14 -13.20
C GLN A 788 -12.81 25.83 -13.95
N VAL A 789 -12.91 24.70 -13.26
CA VAL A 789 -12.91 23.36 -13.87
C VAL A 789 -14.10 22.56 -13.35
N PRO A 790 -14.63 21.58 -14.11
CA PRO A 790 -15.62 20.66 -13.55
C PRO A 790 -15.05 19.97 -12.30
N ALA A 791 -15.80 19.96 -11.19
CA ALA A 791 -15.27 19.52 -9.89
C ALA A 791 -14.80 18.05 -9.91
N TRP A 792 -15.41 17.22 -10.76
CA TRP A 792 -14.99 15.84 -10.95
C TRP A 792 -13.55 15.70 -11.45
N VAL A 793 -13.02 16.67 -12.21
CA VAL A 793 -11.65 16.64 -12.76
C VAL A 793 -10.61 16.53 -11.66
N VAL A 794 -10.81 17.24 -10.55
CA VAL A 794 -9.85 17.29 -9.42
C VAL A 794 -10.27 16.43 -8.23
N SER A 795 -11.33 15.62 -8.36
CA SER A 795 -11.83 14.79 -7.26
C SER A 795 -10.78 13.79 -6.74
N PRO A 796 -10.64 13.62 -5.41
CA PRO A 796 -9.73 12.63 -4.83
C PRO A 796 -10.27 11.20 -4.91
N VAL A 797 -11.55 11.00 -5.24
CA VAL A 797 -12.16 9.67 -5.24
C VAL A 797 -11.43 8.71 -6.18
N GLY A 798 -11.08 7.53 -5.68
CA GLY A 798 -10.29 6.52 -6.38
C GLY A 798 -8.77 6.68 -6.24
N LEU A 799 -8.26 7.77 -5.66
CA LEU A 799 -6.82 7.88 -5.34
C LEU A 799 -6.46 6.98 -4.17
N GLY A 800 -5.25 6.43 -4.19
CA GLY A 800 -4.72 5.56 -3.14
C GLY A 800 -3.72 6.26 -2.22
N LEU A 801 -3.04 5.46 -1.41
CA LEU A 801 -1.93 5.88 -0.54
C LEU A 801 -0.73 4.94 -0.67
N GLU A 802 0.45 5.45 -0.32
CA GLU A 802 1.69 4.67 -0.26
C GLU A 802 1.88 4.05 1.13
N GLN A 803 1.99 4.90 2.15
CA GLN A 803 2.05 4.53 3.56
C GLN A 803 1.11 5.46 4.34
N PRO A 804 0.50 5.04 5.45
CA PRO A 804 -0.29 5.95 6.27
C PRO A 804 0.48 7.21 6.73
N THR A 805 1.79 7.09 6.99
CA THR A 805 2.68 8.23 7.29
C THR A 805 2.81 9.24 6.17
N THR A 806 2.71 8.79 4.91
CA THR A 806 2.94 9.64 3.72
C THR A 806 1.84 10.67 3.51
N TYR A 807 0.67 10.54 4.16
CA TYR A 807 -0.34 11.61 4.17
C TYR A 807 0.25 12.95 4.62
N PHE A 808 1.20 12.93 5.55
CA PHE A 808 1.83 14.12 6.12
C PHE A 808 3.08 14.59 5.36
N ASN A 809 3.36 14.05 4.16
CA ASN A 809 4.58 14.32 3.38
C ASN A 809 4.57 15.65 2.62
N ALA A 810 3.42 16.08 2.10
CA ALA A 810 3.36 17.23 1.21
C ALA A 810 2.13 18.14 1.46
N CYS A 811 2.36 19.43 1.27
CA CYS A 811 1.51 20.60 1.51
C CYS A 811 1.39 21.06 2.97
N THR A 812 1.28 22.38 3.17
CA THR A 812 1.17 23.02 4.49
C THR A 812 -0.06 22.51 5.24
N ASN A 813 -1.15 22.24 4.52
CA ASN A 813 -2.44 21.82 5.11
C ASN A 813 -3.07 20.56 4.49
N GLY A 814 -2.73 20.16 3.26
CA GLY A 814 -3.35 19.03 2.57
C GLY A 814 -2.69 17.68 2.86
N MET A 815 -3.46 16.60 2.87
CA MET A 815 -2.97 15.23 2.97
C MET A 815 -2.59 14.69 1.59
N SER A 816 -1.54 13.88 1.51
CA SER A 816 -0.98 13.44 0.22
C SER A 816 -1.52 12.08 -0.22
N ASN A 817 -2.01 12.00 -1.44
CA ASN A 817 -2.39 10.78 -2.13
C ASN A 817 -1.37 10.40 -3.20
N ILE A 818 -1.29 9.11 -3.55
CA ILE A 818 -0.46 8.68 -4.69
C ILE A 818 -1.27 8.61 -5.99
N MET A 819 -0.60 8.87 -7.10
CA MET A 819 -1.15 8.74 -8.46
C MET A 819 -0.74 7.45 -9.18
N LEU A 820 0.10 6.61 -8.56
CA LEU A 820 0.48 5.29 -9.08
C LEU A 820 -0.54 4.21 -8.70
N SER A 821 -1.43 3.90 -9.65
CA SER A 821 -2.56 2.99 -9.47
C SER A 821 -2.42 1.69 -10.26
N VAL A 822 -1.33 0.95 -10.03
CA VAL A 822 -1.01 -0.31 -10.74
C VAL A 822 -2.08 -1.41 -10.59
N TRP A 823 -3.00 -1.27 -9.63
CA TRP A 823 -4.16 -2.15 -9.46
C TRP A 823 -5.28 -1.92 -10.49
N ALA A 824 -5.29 -0.80 -11.23
CA ALA A 824 -6.39 -0.42 -12.12
C ALA A 824 -6.72 -1.51 -13.16
N ALA A 825 -5.70 -2.03 -13.86
CA ALA A 825 -5.88 -3.12 -14.83
C ALA A 825 -6.35 -4.42 -14.16
N ASN A 826 -5.91 -4.70 -12.93
CA ASN A 826 -6.32 -5.90 -12.20
C ASN A 826 -7.78 -5.83 -11.72
N LEU A 827 -8.24 -4.66 -11.28
CA LEU A 827 -9.67 -4.43 -11.01
C LEU A 827 -10.50 -4.56 -12.29
N LEU A 828 -9.99 -4.11 -13.43
CA LEU A 828 -10.67 -4.25 -14.71
C LEU A 828 -10.75 -5.72 -15.18
N ARG A 829 -9.70 -6.53 -14.97
CA ARG A 829 -9.74 -7.98 -15.18
C ARG A 829 -10.76 -8.65 -14.29
N LEU A 830 -10.79 -8.28 -13.01
CA LEU A 830 -11.78 -8.82 -12.08
C LEU A 830 -13.21 -8.48 -12.50
N TYR A 831 -13.46 -7.28 -13.02
CA TYR A 831 -14.72 -6.94 -13.69
C TYR A 831 -14.99 -7.85 -14.89
N GLY A 832 -13.99 -8.14 -15.73
CA GLY A 832 -14.12 -9.05 -16.87
C GLY A 832 -14.58 -10.45 -16.49
N GLU A 833 -14.05 -11.00 -15.39
CA GLU A 833 -14.40 -12.34 -14.91
C GLU A 833 -15.73 -12.39 -14.13
N THR A 834 -16.10 -11.31 -13.44
CA THR A 834 -17.29 -11.29 -12.56
C THR A 834 -18.52 -10.61 -13.18
N GLY A 835 -18.33 -9.76 -14.19
CA GLY A 835 -19.36 -8.85 -14.71
C GLY A 835 -19.73 -7.72 -13.74
N ASP A 836 -19.00 -7.56 -12.63
CA ASP A 836 -19.38 -6.68 -11.54
C ASP A 836 -18.84 -5.25 -11.72
N GLU A 837 -19.74 -4.34 -12.12
CA GLU A 837 -19.49 -2.92 -12.39
C GLU A 837 -18.79 -2.14 -11.27
N TYR A 838 -18.86 -2.64 -10.03
CA TYR A 838 -18.16 -2.07 -8.90
C TYR A 838 -16.64 -2.01 -9.12
N TYR A 839 -16.05 -3.08 -9.63
CA TYR A 839 -14.61 -3.13 -9.88
C TYR A 839 -14.21 -2.20 -11.04
N ARG A 840 -15.03 -2.13 -12.10
CA ARG A 840 -14.78 -1.19 -13.22
C ARG A 840 -14.85 0.26 -12.76
N THR A 841 -15.78 0.57 -11.87
CA THR A 841 -15.96 1.92 -11.31
C THR A 841 -14.68 2.40 -10.60
N PHE A 842 -14.10 1.59 -9.71
CA PHE A 842 -12.85 1.94 -9.05
C PHE A 842 -11.64 1.90 -10.00
N ALA A 843 -11.58 0.93 -10.92
CA ALA A 843 -10.55 0.86 -11.95
C ALA A 843 -10.47 2.15 -12.78
N ARG A 844 -11.63 2.76 -13.11
CA ARG A 844 -11.71 4.00 -13.89
C ARG A 844 -11.44 5.24 -13.05
N ASN A 845 -12.02 5.34 -11.85
CA ASN A 845 -11.83 6.50 -10.97
C ASN A 845 -10.36 6.73 -10.59
N THR A 846 -9.57 5.67 -10.51
CA THR A 846 -8.16 5.74 -10.12
C THR A 846 -7.21 6.19 -11.25
N ILE A 847 -7.57 5.99 -12.53
CA ILE A 847 -6.63 6.18 -13.66
C ILE A 847 -7.12 7.14 -14.75
N ILE A 848 -8.42 7.18 -15.06
CA ILE A 848 -8.94 7.90 -16.23
C ILE A 848 -8.92 9.42 -15.99
N GLY A 849 -8.29 10.14 -16.92
CA GLY A 849 -8.23 11.60 -16.91
C GLY A 849 -7.38 12.19 -15.78
N ARG A 850 -6.39 11.45 -15.27
CA ARG A 850 -5.52 11.87 -14.14
C ARG A 850 -4.28 12.66 -14.57
N GLY A 851 -3.97 12.72 -15.85
CA GLY A 851 -2.90 13.57 -16.39
C GLY A 851 -2.75 13.41 -17.90
N ALA A 852 -1.99 14.32 -18.50
CA ALA A 852 -1.65 14.30 -19.92
C ALA A 852 -0.24 13.76 -20.21
N ASN A 853 0.62 13.68 -19.20
CA ASN A 853 1.94 13.04 -19.21
C ASN A 853 2.13 12.35 -17.84
N TYR A 854 3.37 12.14 -17.38
CA TYR A 854 3.66 11.73 -16.01
C TYR A 854 3.21 12.82 -15.04
N PRO A 855 2.21 12.56 -14.17
CA PRO A 855 1.60 13.60 -13.36
C PRO A 855 2.40 13.92 -12.08
N GLY A 856 3.51 13.22 -11.82
CA GLY A 856 4.21 13.20 -10.53
C GLY A 856 3.70 12.07 -9.62
N TYR A 857 4.17 12.04 -8.38
CA TYR A 857 3.89 10.94 -7.45
C TYR A 857 2.83 11.27 -6.41
N TYR A 858 2.93 12.42 -5.75
CA TYR A 858 2.03 12.85 -4.66
C TYR A 858 1.10 13.99 -5.10
N LEU A 859 -0.19 13.83 -4.87
CA LEU A 859 -1.19 14.88 -5.01
C LEU A 859 -1.69 15.31 -3.62
N SER A 860 -1.60 16.59 -3.29
CA SER A 860 -1.85 17.09 -1.92
C SER A 860 -2.83 18.28 -1.88
N GLY A 861 -3.63 18.45 -2.93
CA GLY A 861 -4.58 19.55 -3.10
C GLY A 861 -5.32 19.48 -4.43
N PHE A 862 -6.35 20.30 -4.57
CA PHE A 862 -7.04 20.46 -5.85
C PHE A 862 -6.14 21.21 -6.85
N THR A 863 -5.71 20.51 -7.89
CA THR A 863 -4.93 21.07 -9.01
C THR A 863 -5.18 20.24 -10.27
N ASP A 864 -5.06 20.90 -11.42
CA ASP A 864 -5.18 20.31 -12.75
C ASP A 864 -3.93 20.52 -13.60
N ILE A 865 -2.82 21.00 -13.01
CA ILE A 865 -1.61 21.36 -13.76
C ILE A 865 -1.06 20.18 -14.57
N MET A 866 -1.27 18.96 -14.07
CA MET A 866 -0.88 17.71 -14.73
C MET A 866 -1.68 17.39 -16.00
N GLN A 867 -2.74 18.16 -16.31
CA GLN A 867 -3.46 18.07 -17.60
C GLN A 867 -2.70 18.78 -18.74
N ASN A 868 -1.61 19.48 -18.43
CA ASN A 868 -0.65 19.95 -19.43
C ASN A 868 0.39 18.84 -19.72
N ALA A 869 0.53 18.45 -21.00
CA ALA A 869 1.48 17.43 -21.42
C ALA A 869 2.96 17.82 -21.19
N ASP A 870 3.26 19.12 -21.14
CA ASP A 870 4.60 19.66 -20.90
C ASP A 870 4.91 19.89 -19.41
N TYR A 871 3.96 19.61 -18.51
CA TYR A 871 4.13 19.77 -17.07
C TYR A 871 5.44 19.16 -16.51
N PRO A 872 5.82 17.90 -16.81
CA PRO A 872 7.08 17.34 -16.29
C PRO A 872 8.35 18.00 -16.85
N ARG A 873 8.25 18.84 -17.88
CA ARG A 873 9.38 19.60 -18.47
C ARG A 873 9.43 21.04 -18.00
N THR A 874 8.27 21.62 -17.68
CA THR A 874 8.10 23.06 -17.43
C THR A 874 7.84 23.37 -15.95
N GLY A 875 7.20 22.46 -15.22
CA GLY A 875 6.86 22.64 -13.82
C GLY A 875 5.80 23.74 -13.59
N PRO A 876 5.78 24.36 -12.40
CA PRO A 876 6.59 24.01 -11.23
C PRO A 876 6.23 22.63 -10.69
N ASP A 877 7.21 21.86 -10.21
CA ASP A 877 6.99 20.54 -9.61
C ASP A 877 6.26 20.66 -8.26
N ILE A 878 4.93 20.59 -8.30
CA ILE A 878 4.03 20.60 -7.13
C ILE A 878 3.43 19.21 -6.83
N THR A 879 3.86 18.17 -7.55
CA THR A 879 3.37 16.79 -7.38
C THR A 879 4.48 15.76 -7.15
N SER A 880 5.73 16.22 -7.03
CA SER A 880 6.96 15.45 -6.85
C SER A 880 7.31 14.53 -8.02
N PHE A 881 8.28 14.96 -8.84
CA PHE A 881 8.78 14.21 -9.99
C PHE A 881 9.82 13.16 -9.59
N TYR A 882 9.34 11.97 -9.21
CA TYR A 882 10.16 10.78 -9.11
C TYR A 882 10.44 10.23 -10.51
N TRP A 883 11.61 10.53 -11.10
CA TRP A 883 11.95 10.09 -12.46
C TRP A 883 11.89 8.58 -12.65
N HIS A 884 12.40 7.83 -11.68
CA HIS A 884 12.34 6.36 -11.67
C HIS A 884 10.92 5.79 -11.51
N HIS A 885 9.91 6.60 -11.19
CA HIS A 885 8.50 6.19 -11.18
C HIS A 885 7.77 6.45 -12.51
N ALA A 886 8.28 7.30 -13.40
CA ALA A 886 7.68 7.51 -14.73
C ALA A 886 7.55 6.20 -15.54
N PRO A 887 8.54 5.29 -15.55
CA PRO A 887 8.40 3.96 -16.16
C PRO A 887 7.28 3.11 -15.54
N VAL A 888 7.04 3.22 -14.23
CA VAL A 888 5.96 2.50 -13.53
C VAL A 888 4.60 3.04 -13.97
N HIS A 889 4.47 4.37 -14.08
CA HIS A 889 3.26 5.04 -14.56
C HIS A 889 2.95 4.65 -16.01
N LEU A 890 3.98 4.57 -16.86
CA LEU A 890 3.83 4.08 -18.22
C LEU A 890 3.35 2.62 -18.26
N ALA A 891 3.96 1.75 -17.46
CA ALA A 891 3.59 0.34 -17.40
C ALA A 891 2.11 0.14 -17.04
N MET A 892 1.59 0.87 -16.04
CA MET A 892 0.17 0.74 -15.67
C MET A 892 -0.80 1.29 -16.72
N LEU A 893 -0.43 2.34 -17.47
CA LEU A 893 -1.27 2.89 -18.55
C LEU A 893 -1.37 1.92 -19.73
N VAL A 894 -0.23 1.38 -20.17
CA VAL A 894 -0.20 0.38 -21.25
C VAL A 894 -0.95 -0.88 -20.82
N ASP A 895 -0.77 -1.30 -19.57
CA ASP A 895 -1.49 -2.46 -19.02
C ASP A 895 -3.01 -2.25 -19.03
N TYR A 896 -3.47 -1.08 -18.57
CA TYR A 896 -4.89 -0.72 -18.59
C TYR A 896 -5.44 -0.69 -20.02
N LEU A 897 -4.77 0.00 -20.95
CA LEU A 897 -5.21 0.17 -22.34
C LEU A 897 -5.45 -1.18 -23.04
N VAL A 898 -4.51 -2.11 -22.93
CA VAL A 898 -4.62 -3.43 -23.57
C VAL A 898 -5.66 -4.30 -22.85
N THR A 899 -5.72 -4.22 -21.53
CA THR A 899 -6.70 -4.96 -20.73
C THR A 899 -8.13 -4.52 -21.00
N ASP A 900 -8.37 -3.23 -21.21
CA ASP A 900 -9.70 -2.69 -21.49
C ASP A 900 -10.23 -3.22 -22.83
N ALA A 901 -9.38 -3.34 -23.85
CA ALA A 901 -9.73 -4.01 -25.10
C ALA A 901 -10.00 -5.50 -24.90
N ASP A 902 -9.15 -6.22 -24.16
CA ASP A 902 -9.34 -7.65 -23.87
C ASP A 902 -10.69 -7.91 -23.19
N VAL A 903 -10.95 -7.21 -22.08
CA VAL A 903 -12.16 -7.37 -21.28
C VAL A 903 -13.42 -7.00 -22.06
N ARG A 904 -13.45 -5.84 -22.75
CA ARG A 904 -14.62 -5.42 -23.55
C ARG A 904 -14.91 -6.35 -24.74
N THR A 905 -13.89 -7.05 -25.24
CA THR A 905 -14.04 -7.97 -26.37
C THR A 905 -14.11 -9.45 -25.96
N LYS A 906 -14.08 -9.75 -24.65
CA LYS A 906 -14.03 -11.12 -24.12
C LYS A 906 -12.91 -11.95 -24.77
N GLY A 907 -11.72 -11.37 -24.87
CA GLY A 907 -10.55 -12.00 -25.45
C GLY A 907 -10.53 -12.06 -26.98
N ALA A 908 -11.45 -11.44 -27.71
CA ALA A 908 -11.33 -11.38 -29.16
C ALA A 908 -10.14 -10.52 -29.60
N ILE A 909 -9.80 -9.47 -28.84
CA ILE A 909 -8.55 -8.72 -28.96
C ILE A 909 -7.69 -9.09 -27.75
N ARG A 910 -6.60 -9.84 -27.94
CA ARG A 910 -5.77 -10.30 -26.83
C ARG A 910 -4.31 -10.42 -27.26
N PHE A 911 -3.42 -9.92 -26.41
CA PHE A 911 -1.98 -9.98 -26.62
C PHE A 911 -1.29 -10.74 -25.49
N PRO A 912 -0.33 -11.63 -25.79
CA PRO A 912 0.51 -12.23 -24.77
C PRO A 912 1.31 -11.18 -24.03
N TYR A 913 1.65 -11.51 -22.79
CA TYR A 913 2.36 -10.59 -21.90
C TYR A 913 3.48 -11.31 -21.13
N SER A 914 4.44 -10.50 -20.71
CA SER A 914 5.35 -10.77 -19.60
C SER A 914 4.89 -9.99 -18.37
N LYS A 915 5.55 -10.18 -17.22
CA LYS A 915 5.13 -9.52 -15.98
C LYS A 915 6.28 -8.72 -15.38
N GLN A 916 6.02 -7.47 -15.02
CA GLN A 916 6.91 -6.66 -14.19
C GLN A 916 6.50 -6.83 -12.73
N GLN A 917 7.45 -7.19 -11.85
CA GLN A 917 7.28 -7.34 -10.39
C GLN A 917 8.60 -7.11 -9.65
N GLY A 918 8.54 -7.03 -8.32
CA GLY A 918 9.71 -7.05 -7.44
C GLY A 918 10.07 -5.70 -6.82
N TYR A 919 9.60 -4.58 -7.37
CA TYR A 919 9.79 -3.26 -6.75
C TYR A 919 8.50 -2.84 -6.03
N VAL A 920 8.47 -2.99 -4.70
CA VAL A 920 7.28 -2.76 -3.85
C VAL A 920 6.00 -3.46 -4.40
N TRP A 921 4.87 -2.76 -4.53
CA TRP A 921 3.64 -3.28 -5.15
C TRP A 921 3.58 -3.09 -6.67
N PHE A 922 4.60 -2.51 -7.31
CA PHE A 922 4.57 -2.15 -8.73
C PHE A 922 4.54 -3.40 -9.61
N THR A 923 3.33 -3.78 -9.99
CA THR A 923 3.04 -5.00 -10.73
C THR A 923 2.15 -4.69 -11.92
N SER A 924 2.61 -5.02 -13.13
CA SER A 924 1.87 -4.79 -14.36
C SER A 924 2.16 -5.90 -15.38
N ARG A 925 1.18 -6.18 -16.26
CA ARG A 925 1.46 -6.95 -17.49
C ARG A 925 2.21 -6.05 -18.47
N ILE A 926 3.21 -6.60 -19.13
CA ILE A 926 4.09 -5.92 -20.09
C ILE A 926 3.97 -6.60 -21.45
N TYR A 927 3.77 -5.81 -22.51
CA TYR A 927 3.40 -6.30 -23.83
C TYR A 927 4.50 -6.06 -24.87
N GLY A 928 4.36 -6.67 -26.07
CA GLY A 928 5.22 -6.40 -27.24
C GLY A 928 6.17 -7.53 -27.62
N GLY A 929 6.51 -8.45 -26.70
CA GLY A 929 7.47 -9.52 -26.97
C GLY A 929 6.99 -10.56 -27.99
N ARG A 930 5.71 -10.95 -27.90
CA ARG A 930 5.07 -11.96 -28.77
C ARG A 930 3.84 -11.39 -29.47
N PRO A 931 3.51 -11.85 -30.69
CA PRO A 931 2.30 -11.44 -31.36
C PRO A 931 1.05 -12.03 -30.67
N GLY A 932 -0.05 -11.31 -30.75
CA GLY A 932 -1.37 -11.68 -30.26
C GLY A 932 -2.38 -11.84 -31.38
N ARG A 933 -3.64 -11.50 -31.11
CA ARG A 933 -4.73 -11.60 -32.09
C ARG A 933 -5.64 -10.38 -32.07
N VAL A 934 -6.23 -10.10 -33.23
CA VAL A 934 -7.37 -9.20 -33.40
C VAL A 934 -8.48 -9.97 -34.12
N PHE A 935 -9.42 -10.48 -33.33
CA PHE A 935 -10.48 -11.41 -33.77
C PHE A 935 -9.91 -12.65 -34.47
N ASP A 936 -10.20 -12.77 -35.77
CA ASP A 936 -9.80 -13.85 -36.66
C ASP A 936 -8.37 -13.69 -37.21
N ASP A 937 -7.75 -12.50 -37.08
CA ASP A 937 -6.35 -12.30 -37.47
C ASP A 937 -5.42 -12.69 -36.32
N ALA A 938 -4.78 -13.85 -36.46
CA ALA A 938 -3.74 -14.32 -35.57
C ALA A 938 -2.39 -13.65 -35.91
N GLU A 939 -1.42 -13.76 -35.01
CA GLU A 939 -0.07 -13.23 -35.22
C GLU A 939 0.02 -11.69 -35.39
N CYS A 940 -0.88 -10.95 -34.73
CA CYS A 940 -0.87 -9.48 -34.72
C CYS A 940 0.15 -8.91 -33.73
N ARG A 941 1.01 -7.96 -34.15
CA ARG A 941 1.91 -7.22 -33.26
C ARG A 941 1.30 -5.89 -32.84
N LEU A 942 1.19 -5.66 -31.53
CA LEU A 942 0.71 -4.41 -30.95
C LEU A 942 1.62 -3.24 -31.35
N TRP A 943 1.03 -2.07 -31.65
CA TRP A 943 1.73 -0.88 -32.13
C TRP A 943 1.11 0.38 -31.51
N LEU A 944 1.95 1.23 -30.91
CA LEU A 944 1.62 2.58 -30.46
C LEU A 944 2.36 3.58 -31.34
N ASP A 945 1.62 4.50 -31.94
CA ASP A 945 2.14 5.56 -32.80
C ASP A 945 1.12 6.69 -32.82
N ARG A 946 1.55 7.92 -33.07
CA ARG A 946 0.67 9.10 -33.20
C ARG A 946 0.93 9.91 -34.47
N GLU A 947 1.95 9.53 -35.25
CA GLU A 947 2.31 10.15 -36.53
C GLU A 947 1.73 9.33 -37.69
N LYS A 948 1.90 8.00 -37.64
CA LYS A 948 1.44 7.07 -38.68
C LYS A 948 -0.04 6.76 -38.59
N PHE A 949 -0.62 6.79 -37.40
CA PHE A 949 -2.06 6.73 -37.20
C PHE A 949 -2.47 7.54 -35.98
N ARG A 950 -3.58 8.26 -36.06
CA ARG A 950 -4.07 9.11 -34.96
C ARG A 950 -5.59 9.18 -34.95
N VAL A 951 -6.16 9.26 -33.75
CA VAL A 951 -7.58 9.52 -33.52
C VAL A 951 -7.71 10.90 -32.89
N ASP A 952 -8.35 11.84 -33.59
CA ASP A 952 -8.43 13.24 -33.18
C ASP A 952 -9.60 13.50 -32.22
N ASN A 953 -9.59 12.82 -31.07
CA ASN A 953 -10.49 13.09 -29.94
C ASN A 953 -9.85 12.55 -28.65
N PRO A 954 -9.54 13.41 -27.65
CA PRO A 954 -8.87 12.98 -26.42
C PRO A 954 -9.71 11.99 -25.59
N LYS A 955 -11.02 11.88 -25.83
CA LYS A 955 -11.91 10.92 -25.16
C LYS A 955 -11.80 9.51 -25.72
N LEU A 956 -11.14 9.33 -26.85
CA LEU A 956 -10.98 8.04 -27.53
C LEU A 956 -9.55 7.55 -27.38
N ASP A 957 -9.37 6.44 -26.67
CA ASP A 957 -8.09 5.72 -26.67
C ASP A 957 -7.95 4.93 -27.96
N TYR A 958 -6.72 4.67 -28.38
CA TYR A 958 -6.45 3.90 -29.60
C TYR A 958 -5.12 3.14 -29.55
N PHE A 959 -5.03 2.06 -30.32
CA PHE A 959 -3.76 1.41 -30.63
C PHE A 959 -3.85 0.67 -31.95
N GLY A 960 -2.70 0.53 -32.61
CA GLY A 960 -2.55 -0.26 -33.82
C GLY A 960 -2.23 -1.73 -33.51
N ALA A 961 -2.56 -2.60 -34.44
CA ALA A 961 -2.08 -3.98 -34.45
C ALA A 961 -1.77 -4.41 -35.89
N ARG A 962 -0.53 -4.86 -36.09
CA ARG A 962 -0.03 -5.26 -37.40
C ARG A 962 -0.02 -6.77 -37.53
N GLY A 963 -0.96 -7.32 -38.30
CA GLY A 963 -0.95 -8.72 -38.73
C GLY A 963 -0.07 -8.92 -39.96
N LYS A 964 -0.07 -10.12 -40.54
CA LYS A 964 0.75 -10.44 -41.72
C LYS A 964 0.37 -9.61 -42.95
N THR A 965 -0.92 -9.53 -43.25
CA THR A 965 -1.49 -8.86 -44.45
C THR A 965 -2.55 -7.82 -44.09
N LYS A 966 -2.67 -7.47 -42.81
CA LYS A 966 -3.65 -6.50 -42.32
C LYS A 966 -3.04 -5.55 -41.31
N PHE A 967 -3.62 -4.36 -41.24
CA PHE A 967 -3.45 -3.43 -40.16
C PHE A 967 -4.81 -3.16 -39.50
N HIS A 968 -4.85 -3.25 -38.17
CA HIS A 968 -6.02 -2.97 -37.37
C HIS A 968 -5.77 -1.72 -36.52
N LEU A 969 -6.70 -0.78 -36.53
CA LEU A 969 -6.76 0.31 -35.55
C LEU A 969 -7.92 0.03 -34.59
N VAL A 970 -7.60 -0.21 -33.32
CA VAL A 970 -8.57 -0.38 -32.23
C VAL A 970 -8.82 0.98 -31.61
N ILE A 971 -10.09 1.34 -31.38
CA ILE A 971 -10.52 2.63 -30.84
C ILE A 971 -11.52 2.36 -29.71
N LEU A 972 -11.28 2.93 -28.53
CA LEU A 972 -12.09 2.73 -27.33
C LEU A 972 -12.63 4.08 -26.84
N ASN A 973 -13.95 4.18 -26.69
CA ASN A 973 -14.57 5.36 -26.10
C ASN A 973 -14.46 5.29 -24.57
N GLN A 974 -13.80 6.28 -23.98
CA GLN A 974 -13.69 6.45 -22.53
C GLN A 974 -14.64 7.50 -21.96
N ALA A 975 -15.39 8.21 -22.79
CA ALA A 975 -16.41 9.15 -22.34
C ALA A 975 -17.70 8.45 -21.89
N ARG A 976 -18.48 9.22 -21.13
CA ARG A 976 -19.84 8.84 -20.69
C ARG A 976 -20.89 9.01 -21.79
N GLY A 977 -20.57 9.80 -22.82
CA GLY A 977 -21.42 10.05 -23.98
C GLY A 977 -20.91 9.35 -25.24
N ALA A 978 -21.71 9.44 -26.31
CA ALA A 978 -21.25 9.05 -27.63
C ALA A 978 -20.22 10.07 -28.14
N GLU A 979 -19.17 9.59 -28.78
CA GLU A 979 -18.05 10.40 -29.24
C GLU A 979 -17.80 10.15 -30.72
N THR A 980 -17.38 11.21 -31.42
CA THR A 980 -16.99 11.14 -32.83
C THR A 980 -15.56 11.64 -32.99
N ALA A 981 -14.79 11.00 -33.86
CA ALA A 981 -13.43 11.41 -34.17
C ALA A 981 -13.11 11.26 -35.65
N ALA A 982 -12.20 12.12 -36.11
CA ALA A 982 -11.48 11.93 -37.36
C ALA A 982 -10.27 11.03 -37.12
N VAL A 983 -10.07 10.05 -37.99
CA VAL A 983 -8.97 9.10 -37.97
C VAL A 983 -8.05 9.37 -39.15
N THR A 984 -6.79 9.70 -38.86
CA THR A 984 -5.74 9.91 -39.85
C THR A 984 -4.85 8.67 -39.92
N ILE A 985 -4.50 8.25 -41.13
CA ILE A 985 -3.65 7.08 -41.39
C ILE A 985 -2.63 7.44 -42.48
N ASP A 986 -1.34 7.32 -42.18
CA ASP A 986 -0.28 7.30 -43.19
C ASP A 986 -0.25 5.93 -43.88
N ARG A 987 -0.91 5.88 -45.04
CA ARG A 987 -1.02 4.64 -45.82
C ARG A 987 0.34 4.15 -46.31
N ASN A 988 1.28 5.05 -46.61
CA ASN A 988 2.57 4.67 -47.13
C ASN A 988 3.43 4.06 -46.03
N ALA A 989 3.48 4.70 -44.85
CA ALA A 989 4.24 4.21 -43.71
C ALA A 989 3.70 2.86 -43.19
N ILE A 990 2.40 2.60 -43.31
CA ILE A 990 1.78 1.31 -42.90
C ILE A 990 1.82 0.26 -44.01
N GLY A 991 1.98 0.66 -45.27
CA GLY A 991 1.92 -0.23 -46.44
C GLY A 991 0.49 -0.60 -46.86
N ILE A 992 -0.46 0.32 -46.77
CA ILE A 992 -1.86 0.12 -47.17
C ILE A 992 -2.03 0.47 -48.66
N PRO A 993 -2.33 -0.50 -49.55
CA PRO A 993 -2.49 -0.25 -50.98
C PRO A 993 -3.66 0.70 -51.28
N ILE A 994 -3.52 1.48 -52.36
CA ILE A 994 -4.54 2.44 -52.83
C ILE A 994 -5.79 1.69 -53.33
N GLY A 995 -6.97 2.30 -53.22
CA GLY A 995 -8.22 1.80 -53.81
C GLY A 995 -9.03 0.82 -52.96
N LYS A 996 -8.43 0.16 -51.96
CA LYS A 996 -9.17 -0.71 -51.03
C LYS A 996 -9.77 0.08 -49.87
N LYS A 997 -11.09 -0.10 -49.64
CA LYS A 997 -11.80 0.53 -48.52
C LYS A 997 -11.64 -0.31 -47.24
N PRO A 998 -11.22 0.27 -46.10
CA PRO A 998 -11.21 -0.47 -44.84
C PRO A 998 -12.65 -0.81 -44.41
N PHE A 999 -12.80 -1.84 -43.59
CA PHE A 999 -14.08 -2.11 -42.94
C PHE A 999 -14.03 -1.76 -41.46
N LEU A 1000 -15.15 -1.27 -40.95
CA LEU A 1000 -15.35 -0.92 -39.56
C LEU A 1000 -16.13 -2.04 -38.86
N ARG A 1001 -15.66 -2.44 -37.68
CA ARG A 1001 -16.37 -3.33 -36.77
C ARG A 1001 -16.64 -2.59 -35.46
N ILE A 1002 -17.90 -2.26 -35.18
CA ILE A 1002 -18.32 -1.73 -33.87
C ILE A 1002 -18.84 -2.89 -33.04
N ILE A 1003 -18.24 -3.12 -31.86
CA ILE A 1003 -18.60 -4.24 -31.00
C ILE A 1003 -19.77 -3.83 -30.11
N GLY A 1004 -20.76 -4.73 -29.94
CA GLY A 1004 -21.96 -4.47 -29.14
C GLY A 1004 -23.12 -3.81 -29.90
N ASN A 1005 -23.02 -3.64 -31.23
CA ASN A 1005 -24.14 -3.18 -32.07
C ASN A 1005 -24.90 -4.39 -32.66
N PRO A 1006 -26.14 -4.70 -32.24
CA PRO A 1006 -26.92 -5.84 -32.73
C PRO A 1006 -27.29 -5.76 -34.22
N ASN A 1007 -27.16 -4.60 -34.87
CA ASN A 1007 -27.35 -4.44 -36.32
C ASN A 1007 -26.11 -4.76 -37.16
N ALA A 1008 -24.98 -5.16 -36.55
CA ALA A 1008 -23.68 -5.36 -37.20
C ALA A 1008 -23.53 -6.69 -37.98
N LYS A 1009 -24.60 -7.21 -38.61
CA LYS A 1009 -24.46 -8.31 -39.59
C LYS A 1009 -23.69 -7.88 -40.83
N THR A 1010 -23.61 -6.59 -41.10
CA THR A 1010 -22.79 -5.99 -42.17
C THR A 1010 -21.53 -5.35 -41.58
N LYS A 1011 -20.37 -5.60 -42.19
CA LYS A 1011 -19.10 -4.90 -41.89
C LYS A 1011 -19.04 -3.65 -42.79
N PRO A 1012 -19.52 -2.46 -42.36
CA PRO A 1012 -19.58 -1.28 -43.22
C PRO A 1012 -18.18 -0.90 -43.71
N ARG A 1013 -18.07 -0.55 -44.99
CA ARG A 1013 -16.84 -0.02 -45.58
C ARG A 1013 -16.78 1.48 -45.33
N LEU A 1014 -15.65 1.97 -44.80
CA LEU A 1014 -15.44 3.40 -44.62
C LEU A 1014 -14.91 4.03 -45.91
N THR A 1015 -15.29 5.27 -46.14
CA THR A 1015 -14.74 6.12 -47.21
C THR A 1015 -14.04 7.28 -46.54
N ALA A 1016 -12.84 7.62 -46.99
CA ALA A 1016 -12.11 8.76 -46.47
C ALA A 1016 -12.76 10.07 -46.96
N ASN A 1017 -12.70 11.13 -46.16
CA ASN A 1017 -13.10 12.48 -46.57
C ASN A 1017 -12.10 13.08 -47.58
N LYS A 1018 -12.33 14.32 -48.02
CA LYS A 1018 -11.45 15.01 -48.99
C LYS A 1018 -10.01 15.20 -48.46
N GLN A 1019 -9.83 15.18 -47.15
CA GLN A 1019 -8.55 15.27 -46.44
C GLN A 1019 -7.92 13.89 -46.17
N GLY A 1020 -8.51 12.79 -46.65
CA GLY A 1020 -7.99 11.44 -46.46
C GLY A 1020 -8.28 10.83 -45.07
N GLN A 1021 -9.15 11.43 -44.27
CA GLN A 1021 -9.47 10.97 -42.91
C GLN A 1021 -10.75 10.12 -42.89
N TYR A 1022 -10.84 9.19 -41.94
CA TYR A 1022 -12.03 8.37 -41.71
C TYR A 1022 -12.79 8.86 -40.48
N THR A 1023 -14.10 9.07 -40.58
CA THR A 1023 -14.93 9.43 -39.43
C THR A 1023 -15.44 8.17 -38.73
N VAL A 1024 -15.28 8.12 -37.41
CA VAL A 1024 -15.84 7.05 -36.56
C VAL A 1024 -16.65 7.66 -35.43
N THR A 1025 -17.85 7.14 -35.23
CA THR A 1025 -18.72 7.46 -34.09
C THR A 1025 -18.88 6.22 -33.22
N LEU A 1026 -18.65 6.36 -31.92
CA LEU A 1026 -18.80 5.30 -30.93
C LEU A 1026 -19.85 5.69 -29.89
N PRO A 1027 -20.74 4.77 -29.48
CA PRO A 1027 -21.58 5.00 -28.32
C PRO A 1027 -20.72 5.13 -27.05
N ALA A 1028 -21.31 5.60 -25.97
CA ALA A 1028 -20.67 5.63 -24.65
C ALA A 1028 -20.04 4.27 -24.33
N ARG A 1029 -18.77 4.28 -23.93
CA ARG A 1029 -17.99 3.06 -23.61
C ARG A 1029 -17.87 2.05 -24.77
N GLY A 1030 -18.22 2.43 -26.00
CA GLY A 1030 -18.12 1.59 -27.19
C GLY A 1030 -16.68 1.33 -27.61
N ILE A 1031 -16.50 0.30 -28.44
CA ILE A 1031 -15.21 -0.05 -29.06
C ILE A 1031 -15.42 -0.33 -30.54
N ALA A 1032 -14.49 0.16 -31.36
CA ALA A 1032 -14.42 -0.09 -32.79
C ALA A 1032 -13.07 -0.65 -33.19
N VAL A 1033 -13.06 -1.41 -34.28
CA VAL A 1033 -11.85 -1.78 -35.00
C VAL A 1033 -11.99 -1.42 -36.47
N ILE A 1034 -11.11 -0.57 -36.97
CA ILE A 1034 -10.96 -0.30 -38.41
C ILE A 1034 -9.89 -1.26 -38.94
N THR A 1035 -10.23 -2.06 -39.94
CA THR A 1035 -9.30 -3.02 -40.54
C THR A 1035 -8.98 -2.64 -41.98
N PHE A 1036 -7.69 -2.53 -42.26
CA PHE A 1036 -7.11 -2.26 -43.57
C PHE A 1036 -6.43 -3.53 -44.09
N ASP A 1037 -6.63 -3.82 -45.37
CA ASP A 1037 -5.69 -4.70 -46.08
C ASP A 1037 -4.36 -3.95 -46.17
N ALA A 1038 -3.25 -4.63 -45.89
CA ALA A 1038 -1.90 -4.09 -45.96
C ALA A 1038 -1.01 -5.05 -46.76
N ASN A 1039 0.07 -4.53 -47.33
CA ASN A 1039 1.11 -5.33 -47.98
C ASN A 1039 1.62 -6.39 -46.99
N GLU A 1040 2.16 -7.49 -47.49
CA GLU A 1040 2.74 -8.50 -46.61
C GLU A 1040 3.98 -7.92 -45.90
N GLU A 1041 3.96 -7.87 -44.57
CA GLU A 1041 5.14 -7.53 -43.76
C GLU A 1041 5.68 -8.84 -43.19
N ALA A 1042 6.64 -9.43 -43.91
CA ALA A 1042 7.37 -10.58 -43.40
C ALA A 1042 8.30 -10.08 -42.28
N ALA A 1043 8.06 -10.52 -41.05
CA ALA A 1043 9.05 -10.33 -40.00
C ALA A 1043 10.32 -11.10 -40.42
N PRO A 1044 11.49 -10.45 -40.51
CA PRO A 1044 12.72 -11.16 -40.86
C PRO A 1044 12.96 -12.28 -39.85
N ALA A 1045 13.29 -13.48 -40.34
CA ALA A 1045 13.68 -14.59 -39.48
C ALA A 1045 15.04 -14.27 -38.85
N ILE A 1046 15.01 -13.83 -37.59
CA ILE A 1046 16.22 -13.52 -36.84
C ILE A 1046 16.67 -14.80 -36.12
N PRO A 1047 17.85 -15.38 -36.44
CA PRO A 1047 18.32 -16.58 -35.77
C PRO A 1047 18.66 -16.30 -34.30
N ALA A 1048 18.52 -17.29 -33.43
CA ALA A 1048 18.97 -17.18 -32.04
C ALA A 1048 20.50 -17.14 -31.95
N LEU A 1049 21.03 -16.31 -31.07
CA LEU A 1049 22.46 -16.14 -30.83
C LEU A 1049 23.02 -17.36 -30.10
N GLN A 1050 23.98 -18.08 -30.72
CA GLN A 1050 24.58 -19.27 -30.11
C GLN A 1050 25.75 -18.93 -29.17
N THR A 1051 26.32 -17.73 -29.32
CA THR A 1051 27.43 -17.23 -28.52
C THR A 1051 27.05 -17.16 -27.04
N LYS A 1052 27.88 -17.77 -26.19
CA LYS A 1052 27.72 -17.70 -24.73
C LYS A 1052 28.48 -16.50 -24.16
N PRO A 1053 28.06 -15.95 -23.02
CA PRO A 1053 28.85 -14.94 -22.31
C PRO A 1053 30.23 -15.47 -21.95
N VAL A 1054 31.25 -14.62 -22.11
CA VAL A 1054 32.64 -14.93 -21.73
C VAL A 1054 32.86 -14.44 -20.30
N THR A 1055 33.50 -15.25 -19.46
CA THR A 1055 33.92 -14.87 -18.11
C THR A 1055 35.42 -15.11 -17.97
N THR A 1056 36.17 -14.15 -17.44
CA THR A 1056 37.63 -14.27 -17.24
C THR A 1056 38.06 -13.51 -15.99
N LYS A 1057 38.98 -14.09 -15.21
CA LYS A 1057 39.64 -13.38 -14.11
C LYS A 1057 40.79 -12.57 -14.67
N LEU A 1058 40.77 -11.27 -14.40
CA LEU A 1058 41.86 -10.34 -14.67
C LEU A 1058 42.76 -10.23 -13.44
N GLU A 1059 43.99 -9.76 -13.66
CA GLU A 1059 44.93 -9.49 -12.58
C GLU A 1059 44.39 -8.41 -11.63
N LYS A 1060 44.82 -8.46 -10.36
CA LYS A 1060 44.49 -7.40 -9.40
C LYS A 1060 45.03 -6.06 -9.96
N PRO A 1061 44.29 -4.94 -9.87
CA PRO A 1061 43.07 -4.74 -9.08
C PRO A 1061 41.72 -4.97 -9.82
N TRP A 1062 41.72 -5.53 -11.04
CA TRP A 1062 40.57 -5.47 -11.96
C TRP A 1062 39.50 -6.56 -11.76
N GLY A 1063 39.83 -7.68 -11.13
CA GLY A 1063 38.87 -8.70 -10.71
C GLY A 1063 38.28 -9.52 -11.88
N GLU A 1064 36.99 -9.83 -11.84
CA GLU A 1064 36.33 -10.60 -12.90
C GLU A 1064 35.86 -9.68 -14.04
N MET A 1065 36.11 -10.08 -15.28
CA MET A 1065 35.51 -9.52 -16.49
C MET A 1065 34.43 -10.46 -17.02
N ARG A 1066 33.29 -9.89 -17.43
CA ARG A 1066 32.33 -10.60 -18.28
C ARG A 1066 32.02 -9.81 -19.53
N ALA A 1067 31.87 -10.53 -20.63
CA ALA A 1067 31.43 -10.01 -21.91
C ALA A 1067 30.19 -10.73 -22.41
N PHE A 1068 29.25 -9.96 -22.94
CA PHE A 1068 27.97 -10.41 -23.46
C PHE A 1068 27.83 -9.93 -24.89
N ARG A 1069 27.55 -10.87 -25.81
CA ARG A 1069 26.95 -10.54 -27.10
C ARG A 1069 25.45 -10.66 -26.91
N ILE A 1070 24.70 -9.62 -27.26
CA ILE A 1070 23.26 -9.52 -27.01
C ILE A 1070 22.57 -9.27 -28.34
N ARG A 1071 21.70 -10.17 -28.77
CA ARG A 1071 20.89 -10.01 -29.97
C ARG A 1071 19.62 -9.23 -29.65
N SER A 1072 19.46 -8.07 -30.29
CA SER A 1072 18.28 -7.24 -30.16
C SER A 1072 17.07 -7.86 -30.87
N PRO A 1073 15.84 -7.48 -30.49
CA PRO A 1073 14.64 -7.91 -31.19
C PRO A 1073 14.50 -7.31 -32.61
N PHE A 1074 15.38 -6.39 -33.01
CA PHE A 1074 15.43 -5.74 -34.33
C PHE A 1074 16.41 -6.40 -35.30
N GLY A 1075 17.13 -7.45 -34.88
CA GLY A 1075 18.03 -8.19 -35.78
C GLY A 1075 19.41 -7.56 -35.92
N ARG A 1076 19.91 -6.94 -34.86
CA ARG A 1076 21.30 -6.51 -34.70
C ARG A 1076 21.81 -6.90 -33.32
N ASP A 1077 23.11 -7.15 -33.22
CA ASP A 1077 23.78 -7.52 -31.98
C ASP A 1077 24.41 -6.30 -31.29
N SER A 1078 24.75 -6.45 -30.02
CA SER A 1078 25.61 -5.53 -29.29
C SER A 1078 26.66 -6.30 -28.49
N LEU A 1079 27.80 -5.68 -28.25
CA LEU A 1079 28.82 -6.16 -27.33
C LEU A 1079 28.77 -5.33 -26.04
N TYR A 1080 28.63 -6.00 -24.90
CA TYR A 1080 28.71 -5.40 -23.58
C TYR A 1080 29.81 -6.07 -22.75
N VAL A 1081 30.80 -5.30 -22.29
CA VAL A 1081 31.93 -5.80 -21.47
C VAL A 1081 31.98 -5.02 -20.17
N ALA A 1082 32.08 -5.70 -19.04
CA ALA A 1082 32.12 -5.05 -17.73
C ALA A 1082 33.12 -5.72 -16.78
N LEU A 1083 33.71 -4.90 -15.90
CA LEU A 1083 34.68 -5.31 -14.89
C LEU A 1083 34.08 -5.24 -13.48
N ALA A 1084 34.24 -6.29 -12.69
CA ALA A 1084 33.59 -6.44 -11.38
C ALA A 1084 34.23 -5.59 -10.28
N ALA A 1085 35.55 -5.39 -10.32
CA ALA A 1085 36.27 -4.69 -9.26
C ALA A 1085 36.23 -3.17 -9.43
N GLN A 1086 36.42 -2.47 -8.31
CA GLN A 1086 36.64 -1.02 -8.27
C GLN A 1086 38.13 -0.77 -8.01
N PRO A 1087 38.96 -0.62 -9.06
CA PRO A 1087 40.38 -0.32 -8.91
C PRO A 1087 40.60 1.08 -8.29
N PRO A 1088 41.82 1.40 -7.81
CA PRO A 1088 42.13 2.71 -7.24
C PRO A 1088 41.79 3.87 -8.18
N ALA A 1089 41.43 5.03 -7.61
CA ALA A 1089 41.15 6.24 -8.37
C ALA A 1089 42.33 6.61 -9.29
N GLY A 1090 42.03 7.01 -10.53
CA GLY A 1090 43.03 7.27 -11.57
C GLY A 1090 43.41 6.04 -12.42
N SER A 1091 42.74 4.90 -12.22
CA SER A 1091 42.89 3.74 -13.11
C SER A 1091 42.17 3.97 -14.44
N ILE A 1092 42.76 3.53 -15.55
CA ILE A 1092 42.22 3.68 -16.90
C ILE A 1092 42.06 2.29 -17.51
N ALA A 1093 40.90 2.04 -18.13
CA ALA A 1093 40.66 0.86 -18.94
C ALA A 1093 40.29 1.30 -20.35
N THR A 1094 41.01 0.77 -21.33
CA THR A 1094 40.73 0.96 -22.74
C THR A 1094 40.33 -0.37 -23.35
N ILE A 1095 39.22 -0.41 -24.08
CA ILE A 1095 38.83 -1.56 -24.89
C ILE A 1095 39.10 -1.24 -26.36
N GLU A 1096 39.74 -2.19 -27.05
CA GLU A 1096 39.84 -2.20 -28.51
C GLU A 1096 38.91 -3.29 -29.03
N ILE A 1097 38.01 -2.92 -29.94
CA ILE A 1097 36.99 -3.81 -30.49
C ILE A 1097 37.16 -3.83 -32.00
N GLU A 1098 37.27 -5.02 -32.56
CA GLU A 1098 37.30 -5.25 -34.00
C GLU A 1098 36.06 -6.06 -34.40
N THR A 1099 35.37 -5.59 -35.43
CA THR A 1099 34.24 -6.28 -36.06
C THR A 1099 34.57 -6.49 -37.52
N ASP A 1100 34.33 -7.69 -38.04
CA ASP A 1100 34.67 -8.02 -39.42
C ASP A 1100 34.06 -7.04 -40.43
N GLY A 1101 34.92 -6.41 -41.24
CA GLY A 1101 34.50 -5.44 -42.25
C GLY A 1101 34.17 -4.04 -41.72
N ALA A 1102 34.45 -3.74 -40.46
CA ALA A 1102 34.34 -2.40 -39.87
C ALA A 1102 35.69 -1.90 -39.36
N ALA A 1103 35.82 -0.58 -39.21
CA ALA A 1103 37.00 0.02 -38.59
C ALA A 1103 37.07 -0.37 -37.09
N PRO A 1104 38.28 -0.61 -36.53
CA PRO A 1104 38.44 -0.84 -35.10
C PRO A 1104 37.87 0.31 -34.29
N VAL A 1105 37.17 0.00 -33.20
CA VAL A 1105 36.59 0.95 -32.26
C VAL A 1105 37.35 0.86 -30.95
N THR A 1106 37.82 2.02 -30.46
CA THR A 1106 38.47 2.12 -29.16
C THR A 1106 37.60 2.95 -28.21
N GLN A 1107 37.34 2.44 -27.01
CA GLN A 1107 36.67 3.19 -25.94
C GLN A 1107 37.57 3.21 -24.70
N THR A 1108 37.70 4.37 -24.06
CA THR A 1108 38.51 4.53 -22.84
C THR A 1108 37.63 5.05 -21.71
N LEU A 1109 37.74 4.41 -20.55
CA LEU A 1109 37.09 4.81 -19.30
C LEU A 1109 38.15 5.03 -18.23
N ASP A 1110 38.06 6.14 -17.52
CA ASP A 1110 39.02 6.61 -16.52
C ASP A 1110 38.50 6.52 -15.08
N ALA A 1111 37.27 6.03 -14.89
CA ALA A 1111 36.68 5.87 -13.59
C ALA A 1111 35.55 4.83 -13.56
N PHE A 1112 35.39 4.19 -12.41
CA PHE A 1112 34.34 3.19 -12.16
C PHE A 1112 32.91 3.77 -12.32
N PRO A 1113 31.94 3.01 -12.87
CA PRO A 1113 32.06 1.65 -13.38
C PRO A 1113 32.80 1.54 -14.72
N TYR A 1114 33.64 0.51 -14.87
CA TYR A 1114 34.34 0.20 -16.12
C TYR A 1114 33.49 -0.73 -16.98
N GLU A 1115 32.61 -0.14 -17.78
CA GLU A 1115 31.59 -0.81 -18.59
C GLU A 1115 31.58 -0.27 -20.02
N PHE A 1116 31.87 -1.13 -20.99
CA PHE A 1116 31.93 -0.79 -22.41
C PHE A 1116 30.74 -1.36 -23.14
N SER A 1117 30.14 -0.57 -24.05
CA SER A 1117 29.00 -1.01 -24.86
C SER A 1117 29.19 -0.57 -26.31
N LEU A 1118 29.00 -1.51 -27.24
CA LEU A 1118 29.01 -1.26 -28.68
C LEU A 1118 27.70 -1.80 -29.28
N PRO A 1119 26.73 -0.92 -29.62
CA PRO A 1119 25.48 -1.32 -30.24
C PRO A 1119 25.60 -1.51 -31.76
N GLY A 1120 24.59 -2.13 -32.37
CA GLY A 1120 24.38 -2.10 -33.83
C GLY A 1120 25.30 -3.01 -34.66
N ILE A 1121 25.90 -4.03 -34.06
CA ILE A 1121 26.75 -5.03 -34.73
C ILE A 1121 25.88 -5.90 -35.65
N ALA A 1122 26.30 -6.12 -36.89
CA ALA A 1122 25.58 -7.01 -37.80
C ALA A 1122 25.67 -8.48 -37.33
N MET A 1123 24.57 -9.22 -37.43
CA MET A 1123 24.43 -10.56 -36.84
C MET A 1123 25.35 -11.62 -37.46
N ASP A 1124 25.83 -11.39 -38.67
CA ASP A 1124 26.68 -12.28 -39.47
C ASP A 1124 28.18 -11.96 -39.32
N LYS A 1125 28.54 -10.95 -38.52
CA LYS A 1125 29.94 -10.55 -38.31
C LYS A 1125 30.45 -11.10 -37.00
N SER A 1126 31.69 -11.59 -37.02
CA SER A 1126 32.44 -11.88 -35.81
C SER A 1126 32.88 -10.59 -35.15
N VAL A 1127 32.91 -10.60 -33.81
CA VAL A 1127 33.47 -9.52 -33.01
C VAL A 1127 34.56 -10.06 -32.10
N ARG A 1128 35.69 -9.37 -32.05
CA ARG A 1128 36.75 -9.64 -31.09
C ARG A 1128 37.12 -8.37 -30.33
N PHE A 1129 37.54 -8.52 -29.09
CA PHE A 1129 37.99 -7.40 -28.27
C PHE A 1129 39.19 -7.76 -27.39
N ARG A 1130 39.96 -6.75 -26.97
CA ARG A 1130 40.97 -6.86 -25.91
C ARG A 1130 40.94 -5.61 -25.03
N LEU A 1131 41.45 -5.74 -23.82
CA LEU A 1131 41.53 -4.66 -22.85
C LEU A 1131 42.98 -4.27 -22.62
N GLU A 1132 43.23 -2.97 -22.54
CA GLU A 1132 44.44 -2.37 -22.00
C GLU A 1132 44.09 -1.72 -20.66
N LEU A 1133 44.77 -2.14 -19.60
CA LEU A 1133 44.42 -1.83 -18.22
C LEU A 1133 45.60 -1.19 -17.50
N THR A 1134 45.41 0.02 -17.01
CA THR A 1134 46.44 0.79 -16.29
C THR A 1134 45.94 1.18 -14.92
N ALA A 1135 46.62 0.77 -13.85
CA ALA A 1135 46.34 1.18 -12.49
C ALA A 1135 47.53 1.98 -11.90
N PRO A 1136 47.30 2.96 -11.02
CA PRO A 1136 48.38 3.73 -10.42
C PRO A 1136 49.42 2.83 -9.74
N GLY A 1137 50.70 3.01 -10.11
CA GLY A 1137 51.82 2.24 -9.57
C GLY A 1137 51.95 0.81 -10.11
N GLN A 1138 51.23 0.44 -11.17
CA GLN A 1138 51.33 -0.85 -11.84
C GLN A 1138 51.64 -0.69 -13.34
N PRO A 1139 52.35 -1.65 -13.97
CA PRO A 1139 52.53 -1.63 -15.41
C PRO A 1139 51.17 -1.78 -16.13
N THR A 1140 51.07 -1.21 -17.32
CA THR A 1140 49.90 -1.43 -18.18
C THR A 1140 49.87 -2.89 -18.63
N THR A 1141 48.73 -3.55 -18.45
CA THR A 1141 48.51 -4.94 -18.89
C THR A 1141 47.55 -4.97 -20.06
N THR A 1142 47.92 -5.68 -21.13
CA THR A 1142 47.04 -5.93 -22.28
C THR A 1142 46.57 -7.38 -22.28
N THR A 1143 45.26 -7.60 -22.38
CA THR A 1143 44.71 -8.96 -22.45
C THR A 1143 44.92 -9.59 -23.83
N ARG A 1144 44.82 -10.92 -23.91
CA ARG A 1144 44.60 -11.58 -25.21
C ARG A 1144 43.29 -11.10 -25.86
N TRP A 1145 43.17 -11.33 -27.17
CA TRP A 1145 41.90 -11.18 -27.87
C TRP A 1145 40.88 -12.20 -27.38
N PHE A 1146 39.67 -11.72 -27.10
CA PHE A 1146 38.48 -12.52 -26.86
C PHE A 1146 37.63 -12.47 -28.12
N VAL A 1147 37.18 -13.61 -28.62
CA VAL A 1147 36.35 -13.73 -29.82
C VAL A 1147 34.94 -14.15 -29.41
N MET A 1148 33.93 -13.50 -30.00
CA MET A 1148 32.52 -13.77 -29.75
C MET A 1148 31.80 -13.87 -31.10
N ASP A 1149 31.84 -15.06 -31.71
CA ASP A 1149 31.25 -15.35 -33.04
C ASP A 1149 29.74 -15.48 -33.05
#